data_AF-A0A292SLN1-F1
#
_entry.id   AF-A0A292SLN1-F1
#
_cell.length_a   1.000
_cell.length_b   1.000
_cell.length_c   1.000
_cell.angle_alpha   90.00
_cell.angle_beta   90.00
_cell.angle_gamma   90.00
#
_symmetry.space_group_name_H-M   'P 1'
#
loop_
_entity.id
_entity.type
_entity.pdbx_description
1 polymer ?
#
loop_
_entity_poly.entity_id
_entity_poly.type
_entity_poly.pdbx_seq_one_letter_code
_entity_poly.pdbx_strand_id
1 'polypeptide(L)'
;MTLNVSEITGINKKNINFKSEIKEEAKDNPPVKEEEKKSFYERNKKALTALGVIGVAAIALGTHHCLKNRHTEKLSEAAGDAASDAAGKAQEKVNDTMTKKATDKLKEFKEKLGNLSDNEDATAHIKNILAEENPKLKMEAIEHLFSYSTNGKHINANNWEEIFNTLISIKPSENIKSDSITSKINKLYDFMLEKEIANPETIDKIIAKIPDAQDEVKLNIAQKLIETAYLGGKKFETQLSNEQIKKIINLLNGIKQEKFDYTPGGIISYKGYSTAGLKYEYNSKYFKEQNLDENFIKEVKDTLNNSTLTDELKLQLMDDIHFAKFCGADKENTKEGIQLAKEMLNAFDGNKAEKYSMPNSILSIIKDKFSLGCRLFSHASTYDDFDVFTTAEQLKIVKNLKEMSKNVEINTSILGGNSHHINGLYSRELHLKTQLFFEKATFDTPADEYVRFTDDILNGFAEAKEKFIRGNNIFDGLEEELLKTYFETFRTQTYFDLSIKLSKANYLKDAQEIEKINKITDNIEAFANKHFNVGGNKYNNSGNANGSKFNFDDFVSDKTTEAKSKIKELLNKDDELKDFTAKLDDENLDANTLKNIKRKFAVKYHPDKAKDDAQRAEYIRIFQDVYSSFEILEKSLNK
;
A
#
# COMPACT_ATOMS: atom_id res chain seq x y z
N MET A 1 -1.99 -17.31 -43.66
CA MET A 1 -2.04 -18.13 -42.43
C MET A 1 -2.50 -17.20 -41.33
N THR A 2 -3.79 -16.90 -41.15
CA THR A 2 -5.00 -17.74 -41.19
C THR A 2 -5.02 -18.79 -40.09
N LEU A 3 -5.73 -18.46 -39.01
CA LEU A 3 -6.25 -19.40 -38.00
C LEU A 3 -7.36 -20.25 -38.61
N ASN A 4 -7.46 -21.50 -38.16
CA ASN A 4 -8.69 -22.32 -38.13
C ASN A 4 -8.45 -23.40 -37.06
N VAL A 5 -9.18 -23.42 -35.93
CA VAL A 5 -10.57 -23.90 -35.71
C VAL A 5 -10.59 -25.37 -35.29
N SER A 6 -11.53 -25.71 -34.39
CA SER A 6 -11.72 -26.98 -33.65
C SER A 6 -10.71 -27.20 -32.49
N GLU A 7 -11.10 -27.66 -31.30
CA GLU A 7 -12.38 -28.24 -30.86
C GLU A 7 -12.68 -28.00 -29.37
N ILE A 8 -13.96 -28.04 -28.96
CA ILE A 8 -14.44 -27.65 -27.63
C ILE A 8 -14.89 -28.88 -26.80
N THR A 9 -14.35 -28.98 -25.57
CA THR A 9 -14.81 -29.76 -24.40
C THR A 9 -15.14 -31.26 -24.52
N GLY A 10 -14.41 -32.07 -23.76
CA GLY A 10 -14.90 -33.36 -23.25
C GLY A 10 -15.59 -33.24 -21.89
N ILE A 11 -16.87 -32.83 -21.86
CA ILE A 11 -17.71 -32.96 -20.65
C ILE A 11 -18.27 -34.38 -20.59
N ASN A 12 -18.22 -34.99 -19.40
CA ASN A 12 -18.55 -36.40 -19.24
C ASN A 12 -20.07 -36.69 -19.31
N LYS A 13 -20.42 -37.84 -19.89
CA LYS A 13 -21.78 -38.24 -20.29
C LYS A 13 -22.74 -38.50 -19.12
N LYS A 14 -24.00 -38.08 -19.28
CA LYS A 14 -25.26 -38.89 -19.17
C LYS A 14 -26.47 -37.94 -19.12
N ASN A 15 -27.61 -38.16 -19.77
CA ASN A 15 -27.96 -39.05 -20.89
C ASN A 15 -29.37 -38.64 -21.43
N ILE A 16 -29.73 -39.02 -22.67
CA ILE A 16 -31.13 -39.14 -23.18
C ILE A 16 -31.90 -37.84 -23.57
N ASN A 17 -31.68 -37.40 -24.81
CA ASN A 17 -32.65 -37.41 -25.94
C ASN A 17 -34.17 -37.19 -25.69
N PHE A 18 -34.81 -36.22 -26.37
CA PHE A 18 -35.74 -36.47 -27.52
C PHE A 18 -36.21 -35.16 -28.22
N LYS A 19 -37.06 -35.29 -29.26
CA LYS A 19 -37.23 -34.35 -30.38
C LYS A 19 -38.41 -33.37 -30.29
N SER A 20 -38.24 -32.24 -30.99
CA SER A 20 -39.18 -31.55 -31.93
C SER A 20 -40.55 -30.99 -31.51
N GLU A 21 -40.77 -29.80 -32.09
CA GLU A 21 -42.04 -29.24 -32.60
C GLU A 21 -42.94 -28.37 -31.70
N ILE A 22 -43.84 -27.66 -32.39
CA ILE A 22 -44.47 -26.38 -32.05
C ILE A 22 -46.00 -26.56 -32.01
N LYS A 23 -46.70 -25.62 -31.34
CA LYS A 23 -48.06 -25.08 -31.61
C LYS A 23 -49.25 -25.47 -30.68
N GLU A 24 -50.02 -24.42 -30.41
CA GLU A 24 -51.48 -24.35 -30.20
C GLU A 24 -52.15 -24.83 -28.89
N GLU A 25 -53.39 -24.36 -28.73
CA GLU A 25 -54.09 -24.08 -27.46
C GLU A 25 -55.14 -25.14 -27.06
N ALA A 26 -55.66 -24.96 -25.84
CA ALA A 26 -57.03 -25.23 -25.35
C ALA A 26 -57.30 -26.46 -24.45
N LYS A 27 -57.94 -26.15 -23.30
CA LYS A 27 -59.06 -26.80 -22.57
C LYS A 27 -59.18 -28.36 -22.59
N ASP A 28 -59.50 -29.06 -21.51
CA ASP A 28 -60.60 -28.77 -20.56
C ASP A 28 -60.48 -29.45 -19.15
N ASN A 29 -61.45 -29.13 -18.28
CA ASN A 29 -61.62 -29.41 -16.83
C ASN A 29 -62.33 -30.75 -16.46
N PRO A 30 -62.69 -31.03 -15.17
CA PRO A 30 -62.10 -30.76 -13.84
C PRO A 30 -61.88 -32.14 -13.11
N PRO A 31 -62.50 -32.58 -11.96
CA PRO A 31 -62.86 -31.98 -10.63
C PRO A 31 -61.65 -31.94 -9.66
N VAL A 32 -61.59 -31.35 -8.45
CA VAL A 32 -62.49 -30.69 -7.45
C VAL A 32 -62.83 -31.50 -6.18
N LYS A 33 -62.21 -31.13 -5.05
CA LYS A 33 -62.79 -30.69 -3.75
C LYS A 33 -61.67 -30.55 -2.67
N GLU A 34 -61.76 -29.74 -1.61
CA GLU A 34 -62.20 -28.34 -1.43
C GLU A 34 -61.85 -27.93 0.02
N GLU A 35 -60.98 -26.94 0.23
CA GLU A 35 -60.79 -26.28 1.54
C GLU A 35 -60.66 -24.75 1.35
N GLU A 36 -61.44 -23.99 2.12
CA GLU A 36 -61.72 -22.58 1.86
C GLU A 36 -60.56 -21.64 2.27
N LYS A 37 -59.96 -20.94 1.29
CA LYS A 37 -59.02 -19.85 1.55
C LYS A 37 -59.77 -18.54 1.84
N LYS A 38 -59.77 -18.10 3.10
CA LYS A 38 -60.32 -16.78 3.52
C LYS A 38 -59.84 -15.63 2.64
N SER A 39 -60.76 -14.73 2.28
CA SER A 39 -60.54 -13.64 1.32
C SER A 39 -59.53 -12.58 1.80
N PHE A 40 -58.99 -11.81 0.84
CA PHE A 40 -58.11 -10.66 1.11
C PHE A 40 -58.76 -9.63 2.06
N TYR A 41 -60.09 -9.48 1.99
CA TYR A 41 -60.86 -8.56 2.82
C TYR A 41 -60.91 -9.01 4.30
N GLU A 42 -61.15 -10.30 4.55
CA GLU A 42 -61.15 -10.85 5.92
C GLU A 42 -59.75 -10.83 6.56
N ARG A 43 -58.67 -11.04 5.77
CA ARG A 43 -57.29 -10.96 6.29
C ARG A 43 -56.87 -9.53 6.65
N ASN A 44 -57.29 -8.54 5.86
CA ASN A 44 -56.88 -7.14 6.02
C ASN A 44 -57.88 -6.28 6.80
N LYS A 45 -58.96 -6.87 7.33
CA LYS A 45 -60.04 -6.18 8.05
C LYS A 45 -59.53 -5.20 9.13
N LYS A 46 -58.59 -5.61 9.97
CA LYS A 46 -57.97 -4.76 11.00
C LYS A 46 -57.13 -3.60 10.44
N ALA A 47 -56.46 -3.79 9.30
CA ALA A 47 -55.69 -2.75 8.63
C ALA A 47 -56.61 -1.73 7.92
N LEU A 48 -57.71 -2.19 7.31
CA LEU A 48 -58.75 -1.33 6.73
C LEU A 48 -59.50 -0.52 7.79
N THR A 49 -59.78 -1.08 8.98
CA THR A 49 -60.34 -0.29 10.09
C THR A 49 -59.34 0.76 10.60
N ALA A 50 -58.04 0.45 10.67
CA ALA A 50 -57.02 1.43 11.03
C ALA A 50 -56.89 2.59 10.01
N LEU A 51 -56.97 2.28 8.71
CA LEU A 51 -56.98 3.30 7.64
C LEU A 51 -58.28 4.14 7.63
N GLY A 52 -59.43 3.53 7.94
CA GLY A 52 -60.70 4.24 8.07
C GLY A 52 -60.76 5.22 9.23
N VAL A 53 -60.08 4.94 10.35
CA VAL A 53 -60.05 5.84 11.53
C VAL A 53 -59.14 7.05 11.31
N ILE A 54 -58.07 6.92 10.50
CA ILE A 54 -57.19 8.05 10.14
C ILE A 54 -57.86 9.00 9.13
N GLY A 55 -58.73 8.47 8.24
CA GLY A 55 -59.45 9.28 7.25
C GLY A 55 -60.54 10.20 7.80
N VAL A 56 -61.13 9.88 8.97
CA VAL A 56 -62.25 10.66 9.54
C VAL A 56 -61.78 11.83 10.42
N ALA A 57 -60.58 11.75 11.02
CA ALA A 57 -60.01 12.85 11.80
C ALA A 57 -59.65 14.08 10.94
N ALA A 58 -59.47 13.91 9.62
CA ALA A 58 -59.09 14.98 8.70
C ALA A 58 -60.25 15.92 8.27
N ILE A 59 -61.50 15.63 8.65
CA ILE A 59 -62.69 16.42 8.24
C ILE A 59 -63.35 17.14 9.44
N ALA A 60 -62.94 16.86 10.68
CA ALA A 60 -63.62 17.32 11.90
C ALA A 60 -62.90 18.42 12.72
N LEU A 61 -61.94 19.15 12.15
CA LEU A 61 -61.32 20.34 12.79
C LEU A 61 -61.40 21.61 11.93
N GLY A 62 -62.51 21.74 11.22
CA GLY A 62 -62.96 22.99 10.60
C GLY A 62 -64.26 23.51 11.22
N THR A 63 -64.39 23.63 12.55
CA THR A 63 -65.35 24.58 13.22
C THR A 63 -65.24 24.60 14.77
N HIS A 64 -65.20 25.83 15.30
CA HIS A 64 -65.51 26.36 16.66
C HIS A 64 -65.63 25.54 17.97
N HIS A 65 -65.00 26.13 19.00
CA HIS A 65 -65.40 26.31 20.41
C HIS A 65 -65.26 25.21 21.50
N CYS A 66 -64.44 25.57 22.51
CA CYS A 66 -64.58 25.34 23.96
C CYS A 66 -64.85 23.93 24.52
N LEU A 67 -63.91 23.44 25.33
CA LEU A 67 -64.16 23.15 26.76
C LEU A 67 -62.85 23.02 27.57
N LYS A 68 -62.86 23.51 28.83
CA LYS A 68 -61.79 23.32 29.82
C LYS A 68 -61.92 21.93 30.47
N ASN A 69 -60.83 21.16 30.59
CA ASN A 69 -60.15 20.94 31.89
C ASN A 69 -58.98 19.95 31.86
N ARG A 70 -57.93 20.33 32.59
CA ARG A 70 -56.91 19.54 33.30
C ARG A 70 -56.95 18.00 33.17
N HIS A 71 -55.92 17.44 32.54
CA HIS A 71 -54.98 16.49 33.17
C HIS A 71 -53.76 16.27 32.25
N THR A 72 -52.77 17.14 32.39
CA THR A 72 -51.47 17.10 31.67
C THR A 72 -50.36 16.84 32.66
N GLU A 73 -49.48 15.86 32.37
CA GLU A 73 -48.04 15.88 32.76
C GLU A 73 -47.22 14.68 32.25
N LYS A 74 -47.83 13.64 31.64
CA LYS A 74 -47.08 12.50 31.04
C LYS A 74 -47.46 12.13 29.59
N LEU A 75 -48.19 13.00 28.91
CA LEU A 75 -48.54 12.85 27.48
C LEU A 75 -48.04 14.02 26.61
N SER A 76 -47.46 15.07 27.21
CA SER A 76 -47.05 16.28 26.49
C SER A 76 -45.69 16.18 25.81
N GLU A 77 -44.76 15.36 26.29
CA GLU A 77 -43.44 15.20 25.66
C GLU A 77 -43.56 14.40 24.36
N ALA A 78 -44.07 13.17 24.40
CA ALA A 78 -44.27 12.36 23.18
C ALA A 78 -45.21 13.00 22.14
N ALA A 79 -46.20 13.79 22.56
CA ALA A 79 -47.06 14.55 21.65
C ALA A 79 -46.41 15.86 21.17
N GLY A 80 -45.58 16.49 21.99
CA GLY A 80 -44.79 17.67 21.65
C GLY A 80 -43.69 17.35 20.65
N ASP A 81 -42.97 16.25 20.85
CA ASP A 81 -41.96 15.74 19.93
C ASP A 81 -42.61 15.33 18.60
N ALA A 82 -43.72 14.58 18.61
CA ALA A 82 -44.44 14.22 17.39
C ALA A 82 -45.05 15.44 16.65
N ALA A 83 -45.51 16.46 17.37
CA ALA A 83 -46.01 17.70 16.77
C ALA A 83 -44.86 18.58 16.24
N SER A 84 -43.71 18.60 16.92
CA SER A 84 -42.47 19.25 16.47
C SER A 84 -41.93 18.58 15.21
N ASP A 85 -41.89 17.25 15.17
CA ASP A 85 -41.51 16.46 14.00
C ASP A 85 -42.46 16.66 12.82
N ALA A 86 -43.77 16.70 13.07
CA ALA A 86 -44.78 16.92 12.04
C ALA A 86 -44.75 18.37 11.51
N ALA A 87 -44.58 19.36 12.40
CA ALA A 87 -44.40 20.76 12.01
C ALA A 87 -43.09 20.98 11.25
N GLY A 88 -41.98 20.39 11.72
CA GLY A 88 -40.68 20.41 11.05
C GLY A 88 -40.74 19.81 9.64
N LYS A 89 -41.35 18.62 9.49
CA LYS A 89 -41.53 17.96 8.18
C LYS A 89 -42.50 18.72 7.26
N ALA A 90 -43.53 19.39 7.81
CA ALA A 90 -44.40 20.26 7.03
C ALA A 90 -43.68 21.55 6.59
N GLN A 91 -42.83 22.12 7.45
CA GLN A 91 -42.07 23.33 7.20
C GLN A 91 -40.89 23.09 6.23
N GLU A 92 -40.26 21.90 6.26
CA GLU A 92 -39.35 21.44 5.21
C GLU A 92 -40.04 21.36 3.84
N LYS A 93 -41.23 20.75 3.75
CA LYS A 93 -42.02 20.68 2.50
C LYS A 93 -42.49 22.02 1.96
N VAL A 94 -42.69 23.02 2.81
CA VAL A 94 -43.02 24.39 2.39
C VAL A 94 -41.77 25.17 1.95
N ASN A 95 -40.61 24.87 2.53
CA ASN A 95 -39.36 25.55 2.18
C ASN A 95 -38.74 25.02 0.88
N ASP A 96 -38.88 23.72 0.56
CA ASP A 96 -38.25 23.12 -0.63
C ASP A 96 -39.07 23.24 -1.94
N THR A 97 -40.27 23.83 -1.88
CA THR A 97 -41.13 24.09 -3.03
C THR A 97 -41.13 25.56 -3.46
N MET A 98 -41.41 25.83 -4.74
CA MET A 98 -41.50 27.20 -5.26
C MET A 98 -42.84 27.85 -4.89
N THR A 99 -42.80 28.80 -3.95
CA THR A 99 -43.96 29.65 -3.65
C THR A 99 -44.17 30.70 -4.76
N LYS A 100 -45.40 31.24 -4.89
CA LYS A 100 -45.67 32.30 -5.88
C LYS A 100 -44.73 33.51 -5.73
N LYS A 101 -44.50 33.96 -4.48
CA LYS A 101 -43.56 35.04 -4.15
C LYS A 101 -42.13 34.73 -4.59
N ALA A 102 -41.69 33.47 -4.46
CA ALA A 102 -40.38 33.04 -4.95
C ALA A 102 -40.33 33.04 -6.49
N THR A 103 -41.37 32.58 -7.17
CA THR A 103 -41.48 32.62 -8.64
C THR A 103 -41.44 34.05 -9.18
N ASP A 104 -42.15 34.98 -8.55
CA ASP A 104 -42.16 36.39 -8.93
C ASP A 104 -40.75 37.02 -8.77
N LYS A 105 -40.05 36.73 -7.65
CA LYS A 105 -38.65 37.16 -7.43
C LYS A 105 -37.67 36.53 -8.42
N LEU A 106 -37.84 35.26 -8.79
CA LEU A 106 -37.01 34.60 -9.81
C LEU A 106 -37.16 35.28 -11.17
N LYS A 107 -38.38 35.69 -11.53
CA LYS A 107 -38.66 36.43 -12.78
C LYS A 107 -37.99 37.80 -12.76
N GLU A 108 -38.14 38.55 -11.67
CA GLU A 108 -37.50 39.85 -11.46
C GLU A 108 -35.97 39.75 -11.53
N PHE A 109 -35.37 38.72 -10.92
CA PHE A 109 -33.94 38.44 -11.01
C PHE A 109 -33.50 38.17 -12.46
N LYS A 110 -34.22 37.30 -13.19
CA LYS A 110 -33.94 37.00 -14.60
C LYS A 110 -34.02 38.23 -15.50
N GLU A 111 -35.03 39.08 -15.31
CA GLU A 111 -35.19 40.33 -16.06
C GLU A 111 -34.06 41.33 -15.76
N LYS A 112 -33.71 41.52 -14.48
CA LYS A 112 -32.57 42.39 -14.09
C LYS A 112 -31.24 41.86 -14.65
N LEU A 113 -30.98 40.57 -14.52
CA LEU A 113 -29.74 39.94 -14.98
C LEU A 113 -29.58 39.94 -16.51
N GLY A 114 -30.70 39.86 -17.25
CA GLY A 114 -30.74 39.96 -18.71
C GLY A 114 -30.57 41.38 -19.25
N ASN A 115 -30.91 42.40 -18.44
CA ASN A 115 -30.70 43.81 -18.79
C ASN A 115 -29.27 44.32 -18.51
N LEU A 116 -28.44 43.56 -17.79
CA LEU A 116 -27.03 43.88 -17.58
C LEU A 116 -26.22 43.60 -18.85
N SER A 117 -25.41 44.58 -19.24
CA SER A 117 -24.36 44.40 -20.25
C SER A 117 -23.28 43.42 -19.77
N ASP A 118 -22.49 42.89 -20.71
CA ASP A 118 -21.54 41.80 -20.41
C ASP A 118 -20.40 42.16 -19.44
N ASN A 119 -20.21 43.45 -19.15
CA ASN A 119 -19.17 43.97 -18.26
C ASN A 119 -19.72 44.57 -16.94
N GLU A 120 -21.04 44.60 -16.73
CA GLU A 120 -21.63 45.15 -15.50
C GLU A 120 -21.64 44.14 -14.35
N ASP A 121 -21.29 44.58 -13.13
CA ASP A 121 -21.17 43.69 -11.98
C ASP A 121 -22.53 43.28 -11.41
N ALA A 122 -22.95 42.05 -11.72
CA ALA A 122 -24.17 41.43 -11.20
C ALA A 122 -24.16 41.15 -9.68
N THR A 123 -23.04 41.36 -8.97
CA THR A 123 -22.85 40.95 -7.57
C THR A 123 -23.97 41.40 -6.63
N ALA A 124 -24.47 42.63 -6.75
CA ALA A 124 -25.57 43.12 -5.91
C ALA A 124 -26.91 42.37 -6.18
N HIS A 125 -27.19 42.04 -7.45
CA HIS A 125 -28.38 41.27 -7.82
C HIS A 125 -28.28 39.81 -7.38
N ILE A 126 -27.09 39.21 -7.48
CA ILE A 126 -26.81 37.85 -7.02
C ILE A 126 -26.96 37.78 -5.49
N LYS A 127 -26.31 38.67 -4.73
CA LYS A 127 -26.44 38.69 -3.26
C LYS A 127 -27.89 38.83 -2.80
N ASN A 128 -28.66 39.70 -3.44
CA ASN A 128 -30.08 39.89 -3.08
C ASN A 128 -30.94 38.64 -3.31
N ILE A 129 -30.74 37.89 -4.40
CA ILE A 129 -31.53 36.66 -4.64
C ILE A 129 -31.05 35.48 -3.77
N LEU A 130 -29.76 35.44 -3.45
CA LEU A 130 -29.17 34.41 -2.57
C LEU A 130 -29.41 34.68 -1.07
N ALA A 131 -29.83 35.88 -0.68
CA ALA A 131 -30.28 36.18 0.69
C ALA A 131 -31.67 35.59 1.01
N GLU A 132 -32.45 35.15 0.02
CA GLU A 132 -33.81 34.62 0.23
C GLU A 132 -33.81 33.29 0.99
N GLU A 133 -34.81 33.07 1.85
CA GLU A 133 -34.91 31.86 2.68
C GLU A 133 -35.19 30.59 1.86
N ASN A 134 -35.82 30.71 0.68
CA ASN A 134 -36.27 29.55 -0.10
C ASN A 134 -35.10 28.87 -0.85
N PRO A 135 -34.68 27.64 -0.48
CA PRO A 135 -33.58 26.94 -1.16
C PRO A 135 -33.89 26.59 -2.62
N LYS A 136 -35.15 26.38 -3.01
CA LYS A 136 -35.49 26.07 -4.41
C LYS A 136 -35.27 27.29 -5.30
N LEU A 137 -35.66 28.48 -4.84
CA LEU A 137 -35.38 29.76 -5.49
C LEU A 137 -33.89 29.97 -5.71
N LYS A 138 -33.06 29.72 -4.68
CA LYS A 138 -31.60 29.77 -4.77
C LYS A 138 -31.07 28.83 -5.86
N MET A 139 -31.51 27.57 -5.86
CA MET A 139 -31.11 26.57 -6.87
C MET A 139 -31.50 26.99 -8.30
N GLU A 140 -32.70 27.53 -8.52
CA GLU A 140 -33.18 27.97 -9.84
C GLU A 140 -32.49 29.27 -10.31
N ALA A 141 -32.16 30.18 -9.38
CA ALA A 141 -31.39 31.40 -9.68
C ALA A 141 -29.95 31.05 -10.08
N ILE A 142 -29.31 30.12 -9.37
CA ILE A 142 -27.97 29.62 -9.67
C ILE A 142 -27.95 28.82 -10.99
N GLU A 143 -28.96 27.97 -11.24
CA GLU A 143 -29.10 27.31 -12.55
C GLU A 143 -29.22 28.33 -13.69
N HIS A 144 -29.93 29.44 -13.46
CA HIS A 144 -30.00 30.51 -14.45
C HIS A 144 -28.65 31.20 -14.67
N LEU A 145 -27.82 31.42 -13.65
CA LEU A 145 -26.44 31.92 -13.83
C LEU A 145 -25.60 30.98 -14.71
N PHE A 146 -25.85 29.67 -14.65
CA PHE A 146 -25.13 28.63 -15.39
C PHE A 146 -25.77 28.24 -16.73
N SER A 147 -26.91 28.83 -17.08
CA SER A 147 -27.68 28.49 -18.29
C SER A 147 -26.96 28.95 -19.56
N TYR A 148 -27.29 28.37 -20.73
CA TYR A 148 -26.62 28.70 -21.99
C TYR A 148 -26.73 30.20 -22.37
N SER A 149 -27.84 30.88 -22.01
CA SER A 149 -28.05 32.31 -22.26
C SER A 149 -27.18 33.25 -21.43
N THR A 150 -26.61 32.76 -20.33
CA THR A 150 -25.71 33.54 -19.45
C THR A 150 -24.29 33.00 -19.50
N ASN A 151 -24.10 31.70 -19.74
CA ASN A 151 -22.84 30.97 -19.80
C ASN A 151 -21.83 31.36 -18.70
N GLY A 152 -22.31 31.53 -17.47
CA GLY A 152 -21.49 31.98 -16.34
C GLY A 152 -20.91 33.39 -16.47
N LYS A 153 -21.29 34.22 -17.46
CA LYS A 153 -20.69 35.54 -17.75
C LYS A 153 -20.61 36.45 -16.52
N HIS A 154 -21.67 36.42 -15.70
CA HIS A 154 -21.84 37.22 -14.49
C HIS A 154 -21.11 36.68 -13.23
N ILE A 155 -20.46 35.51 -13.31
CA ILE A 155 -19.65 34.94 -12.23
C ILE A 155 -18.27 35.59 -12.24
N ASN A 156 -17.82 36.14 -11.11
CA ASN A 156 -16.53 36.83 -11.01
C ASN A 156 -15.93 36.70 -9.59
N ALA A 157 -14.74 37.29 -9.40
CA ALA A 157 -14.00 37.26 -8.13
C ALA A 157 -14.80 37.83 -6.91
N ASN A 158 -15.79 38.71 -7.15
CA ASN A 158 -16.58 39.36 -6.10
C ASN A 158 -17.80 38.55 -5.64
N ASN A 159 -18.21 37.52 -6.39
CA ASN A 159 -19.48 36.81 -6.16
C ASN A 159 -19.42 35.28 -6.14
N TRP A 160 -18.33 34.64 -6.62
CA TRP A 160 -18.20 33.19 -6.59
C TRP A 160 -18.39 32.60 -5.18
N GLU A 161 -17.87 33.28 -4.15
CA GLU A 161 -17.88 32.81 -2.75
C GLU A 161 -19.30 32.78 -2.19
N GLU A 162 -20.15 33.76 -2.53
CA GLU A 162 -21.55 33.81 -2.14
C GLU A 162 -22.36 32.66 -2.77
N ILE A 163 -22.10 32.39 -4.06
CA ILE A 163 -22.74 31.29 -4.80
C ILE A 163 -22.31 29.94 -4.20
N PHE A 164 -21.01 29.76 -3.94
CA PHE A 164 -20.45 28.55 -3.34
C PHE A 164 -21.01 28.32 -1.93
N ASN A 165 -20.92 29.32 -1.04
CA ASN A 165 -21.45 29.24 0.33
C ASN A 165 -22.96 28.95 0.35
N THR A 166 -23.72 29.54 -0.59
CA THR A 166 -25.14 29.24 -0.73
C THR A 166 -25.36 27.77 -1.09
N LEU A 167 -24.66 27.23 -2.10
CA LEU A 167 -24.79 25.83 -2.51
C LEU A 167 -24.41 24.86 -1.37
N ILE A 168 -23.33 25.15 -0.63
CA ILE A 168 -22.89 24.37 0.54
C ILE A 168 -23.96 24.33 1.64
N SER A 169 -24.67 25.45 1.86
CA SER A 169 -25.69 25.57 2.91
C SER A 169 -27.01 24.84 2.62
N ILE A 170 -27.28 24.49 1.36
CA ILE A 170 -28.54 23.86 0.96
C ILE A 170 -28.52 22.39 1.35
N LYS A 171 -29.50 21.98 2.17
CA LYS A 171 -29.72 20.57 2.52
C LYS A 171 -30.52 19.87 1.41
N PRO A 172 -30.18 18.62 1.05
CA PRO A 172 -31.00 17.80 0.17
C PRO A 172 -32.40 17.57 0.75
N SER A 173 -33.40 17.48 -0.13
CA SER A 173 -34.82 17.31 0.20
C SER A 173 -35.56 16.53 -0.90
N GLU A 174 -36.89 16.40 -0.78
CA GLU A 174 -37.73 15.74 -1.79
C GLU A 174 -37.62 16.44 -3.17
N ASN A 175 -37.58 17.78 -3.19
CA ASN A 175 -37.53 18.61 -4.41
C ASN A 175 -36.12 19.11 -4.79
N ILE A 176 -35.11 18.85 -3.98
CA ILE A 176 -33.70 19.26 -4.17
C ILE A 176 -32.78 18.08 -3.89
N LYS A 177 -32.40 17.34 -4.93
CA LYS A 177 -31.48 16.19 -4.81
C LYS A 177 -30.03 16.65 -4.60
N SER A 178 -29.28 15.85 -3.85
CA SER A 178 -27.83 16.00 -3.63
C SER A 178 -27.06 16.15 -4.96
N ASP A 179 -27.32 15.28 -5.94
CA ASP A 179 -26.79 15.34 -7.32
C ASP A 179 -26.96 16.73 -7.99
N SER A 180 -28.06 17.43 -7.70
CA SER A 180 -28.33 18.75 -8.27
C SER A 180 -27.48 19.85 -7.64
N ILE A 181 -27.11 19.67 -6.36
CA ILE A 181 -26.22 20.56 -5.61
C ILE A 181 -24.78 20.29 -6.05
N THR A 182 -24.34 19.03 -6.08
CA THR A 182 -22.95 18.66 -6.46
C THR A 182 -22.66 19.02 -7.92
N SER A 183 -23.58 18.76 -8.86
CA SER A 183 -23.46 19.19 -10.26
C SER A 183 -23.30 20.72 -10.38
N LYS A 184 -24.07 21.51 -9.61
CA LYS A 184 -23.96 22.97 -9.58
C LYS A 184 -22.64 23.47 -8.98
N ILE A 185 -22.16 22.85 -7.92
CA ILE A 185 -20.86 23.20 -7.31
C ILE A 185 -19.72 22.89 -8.28
N ASN A 186 -19.75 21.72 -8.92
CA ASN A 186 -18.72 21.32 -9.88
C ASN A 186 -18.72 22.23 -11.12
N LYS A 187 -19.91 22.64 -11.60
CA LYS A 187 -20.06 23.60 -12.71
C LYS A 187 -19.63 25.03 -12.33
N LEU A 188 -19.89 25.47 -11.10
CA LEU A 188 -19.32 26.73 -10.57
C LEU A 188 -17.80 26.69 -10.58
N TYR A 189 -17.21 25.59 -10.10
CA TYR A 189 -15.76 25.41 -10.05
C TYR A 189 -15.14 25.37 -11.46
N ASP A 190 -15.81 24.75 -12.43
CA ASP A 190 -15.40 24.82 -13.84
C ASP A 190 -15.38 26.26 -14.38
N PHE A 191 -16.41 27.07 -14.13
CA PHE A 191 -16.37 28.50 -14.49
C PHE A 191 -15.27 29.28 -13.75
N MET A 192 -14.98 28.95 -12.48
CA MET A 192 -13.89 29.57 -11.73
C MET A 192 -12.50 29.24 -12.30
N LEU A 193 -12.34 28.06 -12.93
CA LEU A 193 -11.11 27.66 -13.61
C LEU A 193 -10.98 28.33 -14.98
N GLU A 194 -12.07 28.37 -15.76
CA GLU A 194 -12.12 29.07 -17.06
C GLU A 194 -11.81 30.57 -16.96
N LYS A 195 -12.13 31.18 -15.81
CA LYS A 195 -11.93 32.61 -15.54
C LYS A 195 -10.74 32.94 -14.62
N GLU A 196 -9.86 31.97 -14.37
CA GLU A 196 -8.64 32.16 -13.55
C GLU A 196 -8.91 32.62 -12.09
N ILE A 197 -10.13 32.39 -11.58
CA ILE A 197 -10.56 32.72 -10.20
C ILE A 197 -10.02 31.67 -9.20
N ALA A 198 -9.89 30.41 -9.62
CA ALA A 198 -9.48 29.27 -8.81
C ALA A 198 -7.96 29.23 -8.51
N ASN A 199 -7.45 30.30 -7.90
CA ASN A 199 -6.08 30.41 -7.39
C ASN A 199 -5.92 29.77 -5.99
N PRO A 200 -4.70 29.66 -5.42
CA PRO A 200 -4.48 29.02 -4.12
C PRO A 200 -5.26 29.61 -2.93
N GLU A 201 -5.49 30.93 -2.89
CA GLU A 201 -6.29 31.59 -1.84
C GLU A 201 -7.78 31.22 -1.95
N THR A 202 -8.30 31.22 -3.17
CA THR A 202 -9.66 30.75 -3.49
C THR A 202 -9.85 29.28 -3.11
N ILE A 203 -8.86 28.42 -3.40
CA ILE A 203 -8.88 27.00 -3.03
C ILE A 203 -8.87 26.82 -1.50
N ASP A 204 -8.06 27.60 -0.76
CA ASP A 204 -8.06 27.55 0.70
C ASP A 204 -9.41 27.98 1.31
N LYS A 205 -10.09 28.99 0.73
CA LYS A 205 -11.46 29.38 1.12
C LYS A 205 -12.48 28.28 0.84
N ILE A 206 -12.40 27.61 -0.32
CA ILE A 206 -13.21 26.43 -0.64
C ILE A 206 -12.99 25.34 0.42
N ILE A 207 -11.74 24.94 0.68
CA ILE A 207 -11.39 23.88 1.64
C ILE A 207 -11.89 24.20 3.05
N ALA A 208 -11.76 25.46 3.49
CA ALA A 208 -12.27 25.92 4.79
C ALA A 208 -13.81 25.82 4.91
N LYS A 209 -14.54 25.77 3.79
CA LYS A 209 -16.00 25.69 3.71
C LYS A 209 -16.56 24.30 3.45
N ILE A 210 -15.76 23.33 2.98
CA ILE A 210 -16.18 21.93 2.83
C ILE A 210 -16.78 21.33 4.13
N PRO A 211 -16.25 21.59 5.35
CA PRO A 211 -16.83 21.03 6.59
C PRO A 211 -18.32 21.31 6.80
N ASP A 212 -18.81 22.47 6.33
CA ASP A 212 -20.20 22.92 6.50
C ASP A 212 -21.19 22.11 5.63
N ALA A 213 -20.71 21.35 4.64
CA ALA A 213 -21.52 20.61 3.68
C ALA A 213 -22.04 19.25 4.22
N GLN A 214 -22.99 18.65 3.50
CA GLN A 214 -23.37 17.23 3.71
C GLN A 214 -22.28 16.28 3.19
N ASP A 215 -22.15 15.09 3.79
CA ASP A 215 -21.04 14.17 3.52
C ASP A 215 -20.88 13.81 2.02
N GLU A 216 -21.96 13.53 1.29
CA GLU A 216 -21.92 13.29 -0.17
C GLU A 216 -21.40 14.48 -0.97
N VAL A 217 -21.73 15.70 -0.53
CA VAL A 217 -21.26 16.96 -1.13
C VAL A 217 -19.77 17.17 -0.80
N LYS A 218 -19.35 16.87 0.43
CA LYS A 218 -17.92 16.88 0.82
C LYS A 218 -17.08 15.98 -0.09
N LEU A 219 -17.56 14.74 -0.31
CA LEU A 219 -16.90 13.74 -1.15
C LEU A 219 -16.83 14.17 -2.62
N ASN A 220 -17.93 14.70 -3.17
CA ASN A 220 -17.96 15.22 -4.53
C ASN A 220 -16.98 16.40 -4.75
N ILE A 221 -16.90 17.34 -3.80
CA ILE A 221 -15.97 18.47 -3.90
C ILE A 221 -14.52 17.99 -3.78
N ALA A 222 -14.23 17.08 -2.86
CA ALA A 222 -12.91 16.48 -2.71
C ALA A 222 -12.46 15.77 -4.02
N GLN A 223 -13.33 14.96 -4.62
CA GLN A 223 -13.07 14.34 -5.93
C GLN A 223 -12.78 15.40 -7.02
N LYS A 224 -13.61 16.43 -7.11
CA LYS A 224 -13.46 17.51 -8.11
C LYS A 224 -12.14 18.27 -7.96
N LEU A 225 -11.67 18.48 -6.74
CA LEU A 225 -10.40 19.14 -6.43
C LEU A 225 -9.19 18.31 -6.90
N ILE A 226 -9.17 16.99 -6.64
CA ILE A 226 -8.14 16.07 -7.17
C ILE A 226 -8.14 16.10 -8.70
N GLU A 227 -9.28 15.81 -9.33
CA GLU A 227 -9.34 15.63 -10.78
C GLU A 227 -8.91 16.89 -11.51
N THR A 228 -9.36 18.05 -11.03
CA THR A 228 -8.99 19.33 -11.63
C THR A 228 -7.49 19.59 -11.56
N ALA A 229 -6.88 19.34 -10.41
CA ALA A 229 -5.49 19.66 -10.16
C ALA A 229 -4.53 18.77 -10.97
N TYR A 230 -4.96 17.56 -11.35
CA TYR A 230 -4.08 16.52 -11.93
C TYR A 230 -4.54 15.98 -13.29
N LEU A 231 -5.62 16.50 -13.88
CA LEU A 231 -5.94 16.31 -15.30
C LEU A 231 -4.92 17.04 -16.18
N GLY A 232 -3.93 16.30 -16.67
CA GLY A 232 -2.93 16.78 -17.63
C GLY A 232 -3.58 17.34 -18.89
N GLY A 233 -3.56 18.68 -19.04
CA GLY A 233 -4.15 19.36 -20.18
C GLY A 233 -4.62 20.81 -19.93
N LYS A 234 -4.70 21.27 -18.68
CA LYS A 234 -5.06 22.68 -18.38
C LYS A 234 -3.84 23.61 -18.47
N LYS A 235 -4.05 24.85 -18.93
CA LYS A 235 -3.03 25.91 -19.07
C LYS A 235 -2.57 26.54 -17.74
N PHE A 236 -3.19 26.18 -16.62
CA PHE A 236 -2.96 26.79 -15.31
C PHE A 236 -2.61 25.72 -14.29
N GLU A 237 -1.52 25.96 -13.55
CA GLU A 237 -1.08 25.14 -12.43
C GLU A 237 -2.04 25.31 -11.24
N THR A 238 -3.14 24.57 -11.27
CA THR A 238 -4.08 24.45 -10.14
C THR A 238 -3.72 23.27 -9.24
N GLN A 239 -2.41 23.04 -9.04
CA GLN A 239 -1.93 21.98 -8.15
C GLN A 239 -2.26 22.33 -6.69
N LEU A 240 -2.96 21.43 -6.00
CA LEU A 240 -3.12 21.54 -4.54
C LEU A 240 -1.75 21.39 -3.86
N SER A 241 -1.47 22.24 -2.88
CA SER A 241 -0.29 22.08 -2.03
C SER A 241 -0.41 20.88 -1.10
N ASN A 242 0.72 20.39 -0.59
CA ASN A 242 0.77 19.32 0.41
C ASN A 242 -0.11 19.62 1.64
N GLU A 243 -0.14 20.87 2.09
CA GLU A 243 -0.98 21.27 3.22
C GLU A 243 -2.47 21.34 2.88
N GLN A 244 -2.84 21.67 1.63
CA GLN A 244 -4.22 21.57 1.16
C GLN A 244 -4.69 20.12 1.07
N ILE A 245 -3.85 19.24 0.53
CA ILE A 245 -4.08 17.79 0.50
C ILE A 245 -4.30 17.26 1.93
N LYS A 246 -3.43 17.62 2.88
CA LYS A 246 -3.50 17.20 4.28
C LYS A 246 -4.77 17.69 4.99
N LYS A 247 -5.20 18.95 4.77
CA LYS A 247 -6.49 19.47 5.24
C LYS A 247 -7.65 18.60 4.73
N ILE A 248 -7.63 18.19 3.46
CA ILE A 248 -8.72 17.39 2.87
C ILE A 248 -8.68 15.94 3.38
N ILE A 249 -7.51 15.31 3.53
CA ILE A 249 -7.39 13.97 4.17
C ILE A 249 -8.02 13.97 5.56
N ASN A 250 -7.68 14.97 6.39
CA ASN A 250 -8.24 15.12 7.74
C ASN A 250 -9.77 15.29 7.73
N LEU A 251 -10.30 16.03 6.75
CA LEU A 251 -11.73 16.18 6.55
C LEU A 251 -12.41 14.85 6.15
N LEU A 252 -11.82 14.11 5.20
CA LEU A 252 -12.32 12.80 4.77
C LEU A 252 -12.32 11.78 5.91
N ASN A 253 -11.37 11.85 6.85
CA ASN A 253 -11.32 10.97 8.02
C ASN A 253 -12.53 11.12 8.96
N GLY A 254 -13.22 12.26 8.95
CA GLY A 254 -14.46 12.48 9.71
C GLY A 254 -15.76 12.03 9.02
N ILE A 255 -15.71 11.64 7.74
CA ILE A 255 -16.90 11.29 6.95
C ILE A 255 -17.33 9.85 7.23
N LYS A 256 -18.63 9.65 7.46
CA LYS A 256 -19.22 8.31 7.73
C LYS A 256 -19.76 7.62 6.48
N GLN A 257 -20.05 8.38 5.43
CA GLN A 257 -20.50 7.86 4.16
C GLN A 257 -19.34 7.17 3.44
N GLU A 258 -19.44 5.87 3.16
CA GLU A 258 -18.37 5.12 2.50
C GLU A 258 -18.46 5.14 0.97
N LYS A 259 -19.65 5.38 0.39
CA LYS A 259 -19.85 5.43 -1.06
C LYS A 259 -20.64 6.64 -1.51
N PHE A 260 -20.29 7.15 -2.68
CA PHE A 260 -20.95 8.29 -3.31
C PHE A 260 -20.90 8.16 -4.84
N ASP A 261 -21.82 8.84 -5.51
CA ASP A 261 -21.76 9.03 -6.97
C ASP A 261 -21.10 10.39 -7.24
N TYR A 262 -20.21 10.44 -8.24
CA TYR A 262 -19.53 11.66 -8.65
C TYR A 262 -20.11 12.21 -9.96
N THR A 263 -20.37 13.51 -9.99
CA THR A 263 -20.92 14.19 -11.17
C THR A 263 -19.89 15.18 -11.73
N PRO A 264 -19.07 14.82 -12.74
CA PRO A 264 -18.34 15.81 -13.55
C PRO A 264 -19.31 16.88 -14.09
N GLY A 265 -18.80 18.03 -14.55
CA GLY A 265 -19.58 19.26 -14.85
C GLY A 265 -20.69 19.22 -15.92
N GLY A 266 -21.19 18.04 -16.30
CA GLY A 266 -22.39 17.82 -17.12
C GLY A 266 -23.42 16.90 -16.45
N ILE A 267 -24.20 16.17 -17.25
CA ILE A 267 -25.30 15.30 -16.80
C ILE A 267 -24.81 13.87 -16.47
N ILE A 268 -23.58 13.52 -16.83
CA ILE A 268 -23.04 12.16 -16.65
C ILE A 268 -22.65 11.99 -15.17
N SER A 269 -23.27 11.01 -14.51
CA SER A 269 -22.91 10.54 -13.18
C SER A 269 -22.06 9.28 -13.30
N TYR A 270 -20.89 9.29 -12.68
CA TYR A 270 -20.06 8.10 -12.47
C TYR A 270 -20.36 7.50 -11.10
N LYS A 271 -20.69 6.21 -11.05
CA LYS A 271 -21.25 5.58 -9.85
C LYS A 271 -20.25 4.76 -9.05
N GLY A 272 -20.42 4.78 -7.73
CA GLY A 272 -19.78 3.81 -6.83
C GLY A 272 -18.36 4.14 -6.38
N TYR A 273 -17.99 5.42 -6.32
CA TYR A 273 -16.73 5.85 -5.69
C TYR A 273 -16.73 5.51 -4.21
N SER A 274 -15.55 5.26 -3.66
CA SER A 274 -15.37 4.98 -2.23
C SER A 274 -14.62 6.09 -1.51
N THR A 275 -15.02 6.36 -0.27
CA THR A 275 -14.34 7.31 0.61
C THR A 275 -12.95 6.81 0.99
N ALA A 276 -12.78 5.50 1.17
CA ALA A 276 -11.45 4.90 1.32
C ALA A 276 -10.58 5.11 0.06
N GLY A 277 -11.13 4.95 -1.14
CA GLY A 277 -10.43 5.22 -2.41
C GLY A 277 -9.99 6.68 -2.55
N LEU A 278 -10.89 7.63 -2.25
CA LEU A 278 -10.58 9.06 -2.19
C LEU A 278 -9.43 9.36 -1.21
N LYS A 279 -9.47 8.78 0.00
CA LYS A 279 -8.39 8.91 0.99
C LYS A 279 -7.08 8.37 0.43
N TYR A 280 -7.10 7.23 -0.25
CA TYR A 280 -5.91 6.69 -0.91
C TYR A 280 -5.38 7.64 -1.99
N GLU A 281 -6.22 8.22 -2.85
CA GLU A 281 -5.77 9.11 -3.93
C GLU A 281 -5.03 10.34 -3.36
N TYR A 282 -5.58 10.96 -2.31
CA TYR A 282 -4.90 12.06 -1.61
C TYR A 282 -3.59 11.63 -0.91
N ASN A 283 -3.58 10.49 -0.20
CA ASN A 283 -2.38 10.00 0.50
C ASN A 283 -1.28 9.59 -0.49
N SER A 284 -1.64 8.87 -1.56
CA SER A 284 -0.73 8.49 -2.65
C SER A 284 -0.06 9.71 -3.23
N LYS A 285 -0.81 10.81 -3.43
CA LYS A 285 -0.21 12.06 -3.88
C LYS A 285 0.74 12.67 -2.86
N TYR A 286 0.26 12.90 -1.64
CA TYR A 286 1.03 13.52 -0.56
C TYR A 286 2.39 12.84 -0.37
N PHE A 287 2.40 11.51 -0.26
CA PHE A 287 3.62 10.74 0.00
C PHE A 287 4.49 10.47 -1.24
N LYS A 288 4.01 10.64 -2.47
CA LYS A 288 4.89 10.58 -3.65
C LYS A 288 5.69 11.87 -3.82
N GLU A 289 5.04 13.01 -3.63
CA GLU A 289 5.62 14.33 -3.93
C GLU A 289 6.40 14.96 -2.78
N GLN A 290 6.05 14.67 -1.52
CA GLN A 290 6.79 15.21 -0.37
C GLN A 290 8.21 14.62 -0.30
N ASN A 291 9.20 15.46 0.02
CA ASN A 291 10.57 15.01 0.27
C ASN A 291 10.64 14.01 1.43
N LEU A 292 11.59 13.08 1.35
CA LEU A 292 11.85 12.12 2.42
C LEU A 292 12.55 12.78 3.62
N ASP A 293 11.89 12.75 4.76
CA ASP A 293 12.43 13.17 6.06
C ASP A 293 11.80 12.36 7.23
N GLU A 294 12.20 12.62 8.48
CA GLU A 294 11.66 11.91 9.65
C GLU A 294 10.15 12.14 9.85
N ASN A 295 9.62 13.30 9.48
CA ASN A 295 8.18 13.59 9.59
C ASN A 295 7.40 12.81 8.54
N PHE A 296 7.90 12.76 7.30
CA PHE A 296 7.37 11.92 6.23
C PHE A 296 7.26 10.45 6.67
N ILE A 297 8.34 9.88 7.20
CA ILE A 297 8.38 8.48 7.64
C ILE A 297 7.34 8.24 8.74
N LYS A 298 7.26 9.16 9.71
CA LYS A 298 6.26 9.10 10.78
C LYS A 298 4.83 9.16 10.24
N GLU A 299 4.55 10.03 9.27
CA GLU A 299 3.21 10.19 8.71
C GLU A 299 2.80 9.03 7.80
N VAL A 300 3.74 8.42 7.07
CA VAL A 300 3.51 7.14 6.37
C VAL A 300 3.20 6.04 7.40
N LYS A 301 3.99 5.93 8.47
CA LYS A 301 3.76 4.96 9.56
C LYS A 301 2.40 5.14 10.22
N ASP A 302 2.03 6.36 10.57
CA ASP A 302 0.73 6.68 11.16
C ASP A 302 -0.40 6.42 10.17
N THR A 303 -0.22 6.69 8.88
CA THR A 303 -1.21 6.38 7.84
C THR A 303 -1.41 4.87 7.69
N LEU A 304 -0.34 4.08 7.58
CA LEU A 304 -0.46 2.65 7.34
C LEU A 304 -1.00 1.89 8.57
N ASN A 305 -0.70 2.35 9.79
CA ASN A 305 -1.16 1.70 11.01
C ASN A 305 -2.50 2.24 11.55
N ASN A 306 -2.71 3.57 11.52
CA ASN A 306 -3.80 4.25 12.24
C ASN A 306 -4.88 4.87 11.33
N SER A 307 -4.75 4.82 9.99
CA SER A 307 -5.78 5.36 9.08
C SER A 307 -7.01 4.45 8.92
N THR A 308 -8.08 5.03 8.35
CA THR A 308 -9.26 4.29 7.89
C THR A 308 -9.09 3.67 6.50
N LEU A 309 -7.87 3.56 5.95
CA LEU A 309 -7.67 2.87 4.68
C LEU A 309 -7.91 1.37 4.85
N THR A 310 -8.46 0.72 3.83
CA THR A 310 -8.56 -0.74 3.80
C THR A 310 -7.18 -1.36 3.60
N ASP A 311 -7.04 -2.63 3.97
CA ASP A 311 -5.76 -3.35 3.84
C ASP A 311 -5.27 -3.39 2.38
N GLU A 312 -6.15 -3.57 1.40
CA GLU A 312 -5.81 -3.50 -0.02
C GLU A 312 -5.22 -2.14 -0.41
N LEU A 313 -5.82 -1.04 0.07
CA LEU A 313 -5.37 0.32 -0.22
C LEU A 313 -4.06 0.69 0.48
N LYS A 314 -3.80 0.11 1.65
CA LYS A 314 -2.50 0.24 2.32
C LYS A 314 -1.38 -0.41 1.50
N LEU A 315 -1.62 -1.60 0.92
CA LEU A 315 -0.65 -2.26 0.03
C LEU A 315 -0.44 -1.46 -1.25
N GLN A 316 -1.51 -0.97 -1.88
CA GLN A 316 -1.39 -0.12 -3.06
C GLN A 316 -0.61 1.17 -2.74
N LEU A 317 -0.85 1.80 -1.58
CA LEU A 317 -0.11 2.99 -1.15
C LEU A 317 1.38 2.71 -0.90
N MET A 318 1.72 1.57 -0.28
CA MET A 318 3.11 1.14 -0.10
C MET A 318 3.83 0.92 -1.43
N ASP A 319 3.18 0.27 -2.39
CA ASP A 319 3.74 0.02 -3.73
C ASP A 319 3.95 1.34 -4.49
N ASP A 320 2.97 2.23 -4.40
CA ASP A 320 2.99 3.59 -4.92
C ASP A 320 4.15 4.45 -4.38
N ILE A 321 4.39 4.39 -3.07
CA ILE A 321 5.52 5.07 -2.41
C ILE A 321 6.83 4.41 -2.82
N HIS A 322 6.89 3.07 -2.88
CA HIS A 322 8.08 2.33 -3.32
C HIS A 322 8.53 2.75 -4.72
N PHE A 323 7.60 2.84 -5.68
CA PHE A 323 7.92 3.30 -7.03
C PHE A 323 8.36 4.77 -7.09
N ALA A 324 7.89 5.64 -6.19
CA ALA A 324 8.27 7.05 -6.21
C ALA A 324 9.58 7.36 -5.48
N LYS A 325 9.93 6.60 -4.44
CA LYS A 325 11.12 6.86 -3.61
C LYS A 325 12.32 5.97 -3.93
N PHE A 326 12.08 4.75 -4.40
CA PHE A 326 13.11 3.73 -4.58
C PHE A 326 13.33 3.31 -6.04
N CYS A 327 12.52 3.80 -6.99
CA CYS A 327 12.67 3.54 -8.42
C CYS A 327 12.86 4.86 -9.18
N GLY A 328 13.90 4.94 -10.01
CA GLY A 328 14.21 6.14 -10.81
C GLY A 328 15.69 6.49 -10.78
N ALA A 329 16.05 7.63 -11.36
CA ALA A 329 17.40 8.18 -11.28
C ALA A 329 17.70 8.70 -9.86
N ASP A 330 16.71 9.31 -9.21
CA ASP A 330 16.81 9.97 -7.91
C ASP A 330 16.50 9.03 -6.72
N LYS A 331 16.85 7.75 -6.84
CA LYS A 331 16.56 6.71 -5.83
C LYS A 331 17.15 7.06 -4.45
N GLU A 332 16.32 7.06 -3.41
CA GLU A 332 16.68 7.48 -2.06
C GLU A 332 17.34 6.35 -1.26
N ASN A 333 18.53 5.93 -1.68
CA ASN A 333 19.39 4.98 -0.94
C ASN A 333 20.04 5.66 0.28
N THR A 334 19.23 6.23 1.17
CA THR A 334 19.67 6.89 2.41
C THR A 334 19.19 6.12 3.63
N LYS A 335 19.74 6.45 4.81
CA LYS A 335 19.29 5.90 6.09
C LYS A 335 17.77 6.07 6.30
N GLU A 336 17.26 7.24 5.92
CA GLU A 336 15.83 7.57 5.96
C GLU A 336 15.03 6.68 5.01
N GLY A 337 15.56 6.36 3.83
CA GLY A 337 14.89 5.51 2.83
C GLY A 337 14.80 4.05 3.30
N ILE A 338 15.85 3.56 3.94
CA ILE A 338 15.89 2.22 4.54
C ILE A 338 14.97 2.16 5.77
N GLN A 339 14.92 3.21 6.59
CA GLN A 339 13.97 3.34 7.69
C GLN A 339 12.52 3.39 7.19
N LEU A 340 12.23 4.09 6.09
CA LEU A 340 10.93 4.07 5.43
C LEU A 340 10.54 2.66 4.97
N ALA A 341 11.46 1.96 4.29
CA ALA A 341 11.25 0.57 3.87
C ALA A 341 10.99 -0.36 5.08
N LYS A 342 11.69 -0.15 6.20
CA LYS A 342 11.46 -0.85 7.48
C LYS A 342 10.06 -0.64 8.03
N GLU A 343 9.58 0.61 8.09
CA GLU A 343 8.24 0.91 8.59
C GLU A 343 7.14 0.37 7.67
N MET A 344 7.35 0.41 6.34
CA MET A 344 6.44 -0.24 5.40
C MET A 344 6.43 -1.76 5.54
N LEU A 345 7.58 -2.43 5.74
CA LEU A 345 7.66 -3.87 6.02
C LEU A 345 7.01 -4.27 7.36
N ASN A 346 7.09 -3.41 8.37
CA ASN A 346 6.40 -3.63 9.65
C ASN A 346 4.87 -3.54 9.49
N ALA A 347 4.36 -2.52 8.81
CA ALA A 347 2.92 -2.38 8.56
C ALA A 347 2.40 -3.44 7.57
N PHE A 348 3.26 -3.93 6.67
CA PHE A 348 2.99 -5.04 5.76
C PHE A 348 2.72 -6.35 6.51
N ASP A 349 3.46 -6.64 7.58
CA ASP A 349 3.29 -7.85 8.40
C ASP A 349 1.87 -7.94 9.00
N GLY A 350 1.32 -6.81 9.46
CA GLY A 350 -0.04 -6.72 10.02
C GLY A 350 -1.19 -6.69 9.02
N ASN A 351 -0.90 -6.51 7.73
CA ASN A 351 -1.90 -6.34 6.67
C ASN A 351 -2.52 -7.69 6.22
N LYS A 352 -3.85 -7.80 6.14
CA LYS A 352 -4.55 -9.07 5.86
C LYS A 352 -4.92 -9.29 4.39
N ALA A 353 -4.71 -8.31 3.51
CA ALA A 353 -5.00 -8.48 2.08
C ALA A 353 -3.87 -9.30 1.41
N GLU A 354 -4.23 -10.28 0.57
CA GLU A 354 -3.24 -11.03 -0.22
C GLU A 354 -2.98 -10.41 -1.59
N LYS A 355 -3.94 -9.63 -2.08
CA LYS A 355 -3.93 -8.97 -3.39
C LYS A 355 -4.46 -7.54 -3.25
N TYR A 356 -4.09 -6.67 -4.18
CA TYR A 356 -4.48 -5.27 -4.19
C TYR A 356 -4.53 -4.72 -5.62
N SER A 357 -5.23 -3.61 -5.81
CA SER A 357 -5.21 -2.84 -7.06
C SER A 357 -5.53 -1.36 -6.78
N MET A 358 -5.36 -0.51 -7.79
CA MET A 358 -5.70 0.90 -7.69
C MET A 358 -7.24 1.08 -7.60
N PRO A 359 -7.77 1.75 -6.56
CA PRO A 359 -9.20 2.03 -6.45
C PRO A 359 -9.68 2.94 -7.58
N ASN A 360 -11.00 2.91 -7.82
CA ASN A 360 -11.69 3.76 -8.79
C ASN A 360 -11.16 3.66 -10.24
N SER A 361 -10.18 2.78 -10.53
CA SER A 361 -9.62 2.58 -11.87
C SER A 361 -10.60 1.83 -12.79
N ILE A 362 -10.72 2.32 -14.02
CA ILE A 362 -11.47 1.67 -15.11
C ILE A 362 -10.82 0.33 -15.52
N LEU A 363 -9.49 0.20 -15.32
CA LEU A 363 -8.73 -1.02 -15.59
C LEU A 363 -8.02 -1.47 -14.31
N SER A 364 -8.55 -2.51 -13.65
CA SER A 364 -7.96 -3.09 -12.44
C SER A 364 -6.87 -4.11 -12.81
N ILE A 365 -5.61 -3.69 -12.70
CA ILE A 365 -4.47 -4.63 -12.66
C ILE A 365 -4.32 -5.09 -11.21
N ILE A 366 -4.54 -6.37 -10.96
CA ILE A 366 -4.41 -6.97 -9.63
C ILE A 366 -2.94 -7.35 -9.40
N LYS A 367 -2.38 -6.86 -8.30
CA LYS A 367 -1.02 -7.16 -7.81
C LYS A 367 -1.11 -8.03 -6.56
N ASP A 368 -0.06 -8.80 -6.27
CA ASP A 368 0.03 -9.65 -5.08
C ASP A 368 0.90 -9.04 -3.97
N LYS A 369 0.53 -9.30 -2.72
CA LYS A 369 1.24 -8.80 -1.54
C LYS A 369 2.68 -9.30 -1.48
N PHE A 370 2.94 -10.57 -1.82
CA PHE A 370 4.28 -11.17 -1.72
C PHE A 370 5.32 -10.42 -2.57
N SER A 371 5.01 -10.14 -3.84
CA SER A 371 5.92 -9.42 -4.74
C SER A 371 6.29 -8.02 -4.23
N LEU A 372 5.35 -7.30 -3.59
CA LEU A 372 5.63 -6.03 -2.93
C LEU A 372 6.59 -6.19 -1.73
N GLY A 373 6.31 -7.17 -0.87
CA GLY A 373 7.17 -7.47 0.28
C GLY A 373 8.60 -7.80 -0.13
N CYS A 374 8.76 -8.57 -1.20
CA CYS A 374 10.06 -8.90 -1.78
C CYS A 374 10.79 -7.68 -2.35
N ARG A 375 10.10 -6.77 -3.04
CA ARG A 375 10.69 -5.50 -3.53
C ARG A 375 11.14 -4.60 -2.38
N LEU A 376 10.30 -4.41 -1.36
CA LEU A 376 10.62 -3.62 -0.17
C LEU A 376 11.80 -4.23 0.60
N PHE A 377 11.79 -5.55 0.83
CA PHE A 377 12.87 -6.24 1.53
C PHE A 377 14.18 -6.24 0.72
N SER A 378 14.13 -6.38 -0.60
CA SER A 378 15.31 -6.28 -1.47
C SER A 378 15.97 -4.91 -1.35
N HIS A 379 15.19 -3.83 -1.44
CA HIS A 379 15.71 -2.47 -1.28
C HIS A 379 16.31 -2.25 0.11
N ALA A 380 15.58 -2.63 1.17
CA ALA A 380 16.06 -2.53 2.54
C ALA A 380 17.37 -3.32 2.76
N SER A 381 17.39 -4.63 2.44
CA SER A 381 18.52 -5.51 2.77
C SER A 381 19.77 -5.34 1.90
N THR A 382 19.64 -4.73 0.71
CA THR A 382 20.77 -4.50 -0.22
C THR A 382 21.51 -3.20 0.09
N TYR A 383 20.86 -2.22 0.72
CA TYR A 383 21.40 -0.88 0.96
C TYR A 383 21.55 -0.51 2.44
N ASP A 384 21.30 -1.43 3.38
CA ASP A 384 21.43 -1.21 4.83
C ASP A 384 22.88 -1.17 5.33
N ASP A 385 23.69 -0.28 4.76
CA ASP A 385 25.03 0.07 5.23
C ASP A 385 24.99 0.96 6.51
N PHE A 386 23.79 1.25 7.03
CA PHE A 386 23.52 2.19 8.14
C PHE A 386 23.05 1.52 9.44
N ASP A 387 23.11 0.18 9.53
CA ASP A 387 22.68 -0.65 10.67
C ASP A 387 21.21 -0.38 11.10
N VAL A 388 20.31 -0.12 10.15
CA VAL A 388 18.88 0.16 10.41
C VAL A 388 18.11 -1.12 10.78
N PHE A 389 18.49 -2.28 10.24
CA PHE A 389 17.97 -3.58 10.62
C PHE A 389 19.04 -4.43 11.31
N THR A 390 18.69 -4.99 12.46
CA THR A 390 19.44 -6.11 13.02
C THR A 390 19.23 -7.37 12.16
N THR A 391 20.24 -8.24 12.13
CA THR A 391 20.19 -9.56 11.46
C THR A 391 18.97 -10.40 11.90
N ALA A 392 18.56 -10.26 13.17
CA ALA A 392 17.36 -10.90 13.70
C ALA A 392 16.05 -10.36 13.11
N GLU A 393 15.94 -9.05 12.88
CA GLU A 393 14.78 -8.43 12.22
C GLU A 393 14.72 -8.82 10.74
N GLN A 394 15.85 -8.78 10.02
CA GLN A 394 15.93 -9.24 8.64
C GLN A 394 15.48 -10.71 8.53
N LEU A 395 15.96 -11.59 9.43
CA LEU A 395 15.60 -13.00 9.44
C LEU A 395 14.11 -13.24 9.72
N LYS A 396 13.48 -12.43 10.58
CA LYS A 396 12.02 -12.48 10.80
C LYS A 396 11.26 -12.19 9.50
N ILE A 397 11.63 -11.11 8.80
CA ILE A 397 10.97 -10.69 7.56
C ILE A 397 11.15 -11.74 6.46
N VAL A 398 12.36 -12.26 6.26
CA VAL A 398 12.63 -13.31 5.27
C VAL A 398 11.81 -14.56 5.52
N LYS A 399 11.68 -15.00 6.79
CA LYS A 399 10.83 -16.15 7.14
C LYS A 399 9.36 -15.92 6.82
N ASN A 400 8.82 -14.74 7.12
CA ASN A 400 7.43 -14.41 6.82
C ASN A 400 7.19 -14.39 5.29
N LEU A 401 8.10 -13.79 4.51
CA LEU A 401 8.02 -13.80 3.04
C LEU A 401 8.19 -15.21 2.45
N LYS A 402 9.08 -16.04 2.98
CA LYS A 402 9.26 -17.45 2.59
C LYS A 402 8.00 -18.29 2.87
N GLU A 403 7.30 -18.03 3.97
CA GLU A 403 6.02 -18.70 4.23
C GLU A 403 4.95 -18.26 3.23
N MET A 404 4.84 -16.95 2.98
CA MET A 404 3.92 -16.40 1.99
C MET A 404 4.16 -16.98 0.58
N SER A 405 5.42 -17.18 0.17
CA SER A 405 5.75 -17.68 -1.16
C SER A 405 5.13 -19.05 -1.49
N LYS A 406 4.77 -19.85 -0.48
CA LYS A 406 4.13 -21.16 -0.68
C LYS A 406 2.71 -21.08 -1.26
N ASN A 407 2.07 -19.92 -1.13
CA ASN A 407 0.67 -19.69 -1.53
C ASN A 407 0.53 -18.86 -2.82
N VAL A 408 1.64 -18.44 -3.43
CA VAL A 408 1.64 -17.55 -4.61
C VAL A 408 1.83 -18.36 -5.88
N GLU A 409 1.10 -18.00 -6.94
CA GLU A 409 1.30 -18.58 -8.27
C GLU A 409 2.69 -18.18 -8.80
N ILE A 410 3.49 -19.20 -9.13
CA ILE A 410 4.86 -19.01 -9.62
C ILE A 410 4.83 -18.54 -11.07
N ASN A 411 5.42 -17.37 -11.34
CA ASN A 411 5.56 -16.84 -12.68
C ASN A 411 7.04 -16.79 -13.10
N THR A 412 7.42 -17.64 -14.05
CA THR A 412 8.75 -17.70 -14.68
C THR A 412 8.80 -17.07 -16.09
N SER A 413 7.65 -16.60 -16.59
CA SER A 413 7.43 -16.27 -18.01
C SER A 413 7.85 -14.87 -18.45
N ILE A 414 8.14 -13.98 -17.50
CA ILE A 414 8.49 -12.57 -17.74
C ILE A 414 9.73 -12.16 -16.92
N LEU A 415 10.52 -11.23 -17.46
CA LEU A 415 11.49 -10.47 -16.67
C LEU A 415 10.73 -9.72 -15.57
N GLY A 416 11.03 -10.01 -14.31
CA GLY A 416 10.27 -9.54 -13.14
C GLY A 416 9.20 -10.52 -12.61
N GLY A 417 9.11 -11.74 -13.16
CA GLY A 417 8.32 -12.83 -12.58
C GLY A 417 8.86 -13.26 -11.21
N ASN A 418 7.99 -13.69 -10.29
CA ASN A 418 8.30 -13.80 -8.86
C ASN A 418 9.28 -14.93 -8.47
N SER A 419 9.67 -15.83 -9.38
CA SER A 419 10.54 -16.98 -9.07
C SER A 419 11.89 -16.60 -8.45
N HIS A 420 12.53 -15.55 -8.98
CA HIS A 420 13.84 -15.07 -8.50
C HIS A 420 13.76 -14.52 -7.06
N HIS A 421 12.64 -13.88 -6.68
CA HIS A 421 12.40 -13.48 -5.30
C HIS A 421 12.28 -14.70 -4.37
N ILE A 422 11.63 -15.77 -4.81
CA ILE A 422 11.49 -17.01 -4.04
C ILE A 422 12.88 -17.64 -3.81
N ASN A 423 13.66 -17.87 -4.88
CA ASN A 423 14.99 -18.47 -4.79
C ASN A 423 15.96 -17.60 -3.95
N GLY A 424 15.86 -16.27 -4.07
CA GLY A 424 16.59 -15.31 -3.25
C GLY A 424 16.24 -15.39 -1.75
N LEU A 425 14.97 -15.55 -1.39
CA LEU A 425 14.53 -15.65 0.02
C LEU A 425 15.08 -16.89 0.72
N TYR A 426 15.04 -18.07 0.07
CA TYR A 426 15.60 -19.30 0.65
C TYR A 426 17.11 -19.15 0.90
N SER A 427 17.83 -18.61 -0.08
CA SER A 427 19.28 -18.36 0.03
C SER A 427 19.61 -17.34 1.13
N ARG A 428 18.84 -16.24 1.21
CA ARG A 428 19.02 -15.18 2.22
C ARG A 428 18.67 -15.65 3.62
N GLU A 429 17.69 -16.56 3.80
CA GLU A 429 17.38 -17.13 5.11
C GLU A 429 18.60 -17.88 5.68
N LEU A 430 19.26 -18.70 4.86
CA LEU A 430 20.43 -19.50 5.26
C LEU A 430 21.62 -18.61 5.62
N HIS A 431 21.85 -17.57 4.82
CA HIS A 431 22.86 -16.55 5.12
C HIS A 431 22.59 -15.84 6.46
N LEU A 432 21.36 -15.34 6.67
CA LEU A 432 20.99 -14.64 7.91
C LEU A 432 20.95 -15.55 9.14
N LYS A 433 20.53 -16.81 9.01
CA LYS A 433 20.67 -17.82 10.09
C LYS A 433 22.13 -18.02 10.47
N THR A 434 23.01 -18.13 9.46
CA THR A 434 24.46 -18.33 9.65
C THR A 434 25.09 -17.15 10.36
N GLN A 435 24.84 -15.93 9.85
CA GLN A 435 25.31 -14.69 10.45
C GLN A 435 24.82 -14.53 11.90
N LEU A 436 23.52 -14.70 12.15
CA LEU A 436 22.93 -14.56 13.49
C LEU A 436 23.44 -15.60 14.50
N PHE A 437 23.88 -16.77 14.04
CA PHE A 437 24.55 -17.75 14.89
C PHE A 437 25.96 -17.26 15.26
N PHE A 438 26.79 -16.87 14.29
CA PHE A 438 28.16 -16.42 14.56
C PHE A 438 28.25 -15.06 15.27
N GLU A 439 27.25 -14.18 15.16
CA GLU A 439 27.10 -12.98 16.00
C GLU A 439 26.93 -13.29 17.49
N LYS A 440 26.41 -14.48 17.82
CA LYS A 440 26.13 -14.93 19.19
C LYS A 440 27.12 -15.99 19.68
N ALA A 441 27.81 -16.66 18.76
CA ALA A 441 28.77 -17.69 19.05
C ALA A 441 29.98 -17.10 19.79
N THR A 442 30.21 -17.61 20.99
CA THR A 442 31.42 -17.34 21.78
C THR A 442 32.32 -18.57 21.86
N PHE A 443 33.54 -18.39 22.35
CA PHE A 443 34.51 -19.45 22.62
C PHE A 443 33.92 -20.62 23.45
N ASP A 444 33.02 -20.32 24.39
CA ASP A 444 32.41 -21.30 25.31
C ASP A 444 31.09 -21.91 24.82
N THR A 445 30.61 -21.54 23.63
CA THR A 445 29.44 -22.18 22.99
C THR A 445 29.68 -23.70 22.82
N PRO A 446 28.84 -24.59 23.38
CA PRO A 446 29.05 -26.04 23.28
C PRO A 446 29.02 -26.58 21.84
N ALA A 447 29.82 -27.61 21.50
CA ALA A 447 29.71 -28.23 20.17
C ALA A 447 28.35 -28.86 19.88
N ASP A 448 27.57 -29.26 20.90
CA ASP A 448 26.19 -29.72 20.68
C ASP A 448 25.29 -28.64 20.05
N GLU A 449 25.60 -27.36 20.25
CA GLU A 449 24.89 -26.27 19.59
C GLU A 449 25.33 -26.14 18.13
N TYR A 450 26.62 -26.33 17.85
CA TYR A 450 27.16 -26.38 16.50
C TYR A 450 26.65 -27.58 15.70
N VAL A 451 26.46 -28.74 16.32
CA VAL A 451 25.83 -29.91 15.70
C VAL A 451 24.39 -29.55 15.28
N ARG A 452 23.57 -29.06 16.22
CA ARG A 452 22.16 -28.67 15.93
C ARG A 452 22.08 -27.58 14.87
N PHE A 453 22.95 -26.56 14.93
CA PHE A 453 23.03 -25.48 13.96
C PHE A 453 23.45 -25.99 12.57
N THR A 454 24.49 -26.83 12.50
CA THR A 454 24.94 -27.45 11.25
C THR A 454 23.82 -28.27 10.62
N ASP A 455 23.16 -29.12 11.41
CA ASP A 455 22.07 -29.96 10.90
C ASP A 455 20.87 -29.10 10.41
N ASP A 456 20.49 -28.01 11.10
CA ASP A 456 19.45 -27.06 10.62
C ASP A 456 19.86 -26.34 9.32
N ILE A 457 21.10 -25.87 9.22
CA ILE A 457 21.62 -25.19 8.02
C ILE A 457 21.71 -26.15 6.83
N LEU A 458 22.25 -27.36 7.01
CA LEU A 458 22.37 -28.35 5.94
C LEU A 458 20.98 -28.83 5.46
N ASN A 459 20.04 -29.04 6.37
CA ASN A 459 18.65 -29.32 6.00
C ASN A 459 18.02 -28.16 5.23
N GLY A 460 18.31 -26.91 5.62
CA GLY A 460 17.87 -25.72 4.91
C GLY A 460 18.49 -25.57 3.50
N PHE A 461 19.76 -25.92 3.31
CA PHE A 461 20.37 -25.99 1.97
C PHE A 461 19.74 -27.11 1.11
N ALA A 462 19.36 -28.24 1.70
CA ALA A 462 18.62 -29.29 0.99
C ALA A 462 17.23 -28.80 0.56
N GLU A 463 16.48 -28.17 1.47
CA GLU A 463 15.16 -27.56 1.19
C GLU A 463 15.27 -26.52 0.07
N ALA A 464 16.24 -25.60 0.16
CA ALA A 464 16.50 -24.58 -0.86
C ALA A 464 16.77 -25.22 -2.23
N LYS A 465 17.60 -26.27 -2.30
CA LYS A 465 17.90 -26.95 -3.56
C LYS A 465 16.72 -27.76 -4.12
N GLU A 466 15.79 -28.25 -3.29
CA GLU A 466 14.54 -28.88 -3.74
C GLU A 466 13.52 -27.83 -4.23
N LYS A 467 13.40 -26.71 -3.52
CA LYS A 467 12.44 -25.63 -3.81
C LYS A 467 12.90 -24.65 -4.88
N PHE A 468 14.13 -24.76 -5.34
CA PHE A 468 14.71 -23.87 -6.36
C PHE A 468 13.91 -23.95 -7.67
N ILE A 469 13.19 -22.87 -7.96
CA ILE A 469 12.38 -22.77 -9.16
C ILE A 469 13.31 -22.46 -10.33
N ARG A 470 13.51 -23.45 -11.20
CA ARG A 470 14.23 -23.26 -12.46
C ARG A 470 13.42 -22.34 -13.39
N GLY A 471 14.02 -21.21 -13.75
CA GLY A 471 13.45 -20.21 -14.64
C GLY A 471 13.94 -20.39 -16.08
N ASN A 472 14.16 -19.28 -16.78
CA ASN A 472 14.91 -19.31 -18.03
C ASN A 472 16.40 -19.55 -17.73
N ASN A 473 17.05 -20.42 -18.52
CA ASN A 473 18.44 -20.92 -18.37
C ASN A 473 19.55 -19.90 -17.99
N ILE A 474 19.30 -18.60 -18.14
CA ILE A 474 20.24 -17.51 -17.78
C ILE A 474 20.30 -17.32 -16.25
N PHE A 475 19.18 -17.46 -15.53
CA PHE A 475 19.12 -17.22 -14.09
C PHE A 475 19.49 -18.46 -13.26
N ASP A 476 19.13 -19.66 -13.72
CA ASP A 476 19.40 -20.93 -13.03
C ASP A 476 20.86 -21.09 -12.60
N GLY A 477 21.80 -20.75 -13.49
CA GLY A 477 23.24 -20.84 -13.19
C GLY A 477 23.70 -19.83 -12.13
N LEU A 478 23.25 -18.58 -12.24
CA LEU A 478 23.61 -17.51 -11.30
C LEU A 478 23.05 -17.77 -9.90
N GLU A 479 21.81 -18.25 -9.82
CA GLU A 479 21.13 -18.51 -8.56
C GLU A 479 21.69 -19.79 -7.88
N GLU A 480 22.03 -20.86 -8.63
CA GLU A 480 22.72 -22.03 -8.06
C GLU A 480 24.16 -21.69 -7.61
N GLU A 481 24.88 -20.84 -8.35
CA GLU A 481 26.20 -20.32 -7.97
C GLU A 481 26.12 -19.45 -6.71
N LEU A 482 25.08 -18.63 -6.56
CA LEU A 482 24.83 -17.84 -5.35
C LEU A 482 24.53 -18.74 -4.14
N LEU A 483 23.69 -19.76 -4.29
CA LEU A 483 23.41 -20.74 -3.22
C LEU A 483 24.67 -21.50 -2.80
N LYS A 484 25.51 -21.89 -3.78
CA LYS A 484 26.83 -22.49 -3.53
C LYS A 484 27.77 -21.53 -2.80
N THR A 485 27.78 -20.25 -3.18
CA THR A 485 28.59 -19.22 -2.52
C THR A 485 28.22 -19.07 -1.05
N TYR A 486 26.92 -18.98 -0.72
CA TYR A 486 26.47 -18.95 0.67
C TYR A 486 26.84 -20.22 1.45
N PHE A 487 26.78 -21.41 0.81
CA PHE A 487 27.25 -22.65 1.42
C PHE A 487 28.76 -22.62 1.71
N GLU A 488 29.57 -22.12 0.79
CA GLU A 488 31.02 -22.00 0.97
C GLU A 488 31.39 -20.97 2.06
N THR A 489 30.63 -19.87 2.20
CA THR A 489 30.74 -18.94 3.33
C THR A 489 30.42 -19.64 4.66
N PHE A 490 29.28 -20.33 4.75
CA PHE A 490 28.88 -21.10 5.94
C PHE A 490 29.95 -22.12 6.34
N ARG A 491 30.42 -22.94 5.39
CA ARG A 491 31.47 -23.94 5.63
C ARG A 491 32.74 -23.27 6.13
N THR A 492 33.17 -22.18 5.49
CA THR A 492 34.40 -21.48 5.88
C THR A 492 34.29 -20.89 7.28
N GLN A 493 33.24 -20.13 7.59
CA GLN A 493 33.03 -19.56 8.91
C GLN A 493 32.95 -20.64 10.00
N THR A 494 32.31 -21.78 9.72
CA THR A 494 32.23 -22.93 10.63
C THR A 494 33.60 -23.56 10.86
N TYR A 495 34.40 -23.80 9.81
CA TYR A 495 35.71 -24.46 9.95
C TYR A 495 36.74 -23.60 10.70
N PHE A 496 36.68 -22.27 10.57
CA PHE A 496 37.49 -21.38 11.42
C PHE A 496 37.16 -21.56 12.91
N ASP A 497 35.88 -21.51 13.28
CA ASP A 497 35.45 -21.68 14.68
C ASP A 497 35.76 -23.09 15.23
N LEU A 498 35.56 -24.13 14.42
CA LEU A 498 35.91 -25.51 14.79
C LEU A 498 37.42 -25.68 14.99
N SER A 499 38.28 -24.97 14.25
CA SER A 499 39.73 -25.03 14.46
C SER A 499 40.13 -24.55 15.86
N ILE A 500 39.49 -23.48 16.35
CA ILE A 500 39.72 -22.93 17.69
C ILE A 500 39.19 -23.90 18.76
N LYS A 501 38.01 -24.47 18.55
CA LYS A 501 37.43 -25.47 19.47
C LYS A 501 38.24 -26.76 19.52
N LEU A 502 38.76 -27.23 18.39
CA LEU A 502 39.63 -28.41 18.33
C LEU A 502 40.92 -28.18 19.12
N SER A 503 41.53 -27.00 19.03
CA SER A 503 42.71 -26.64 19.84
C SER A 503 42.40 -26.69 21.35
N LYS A 504 41.25 -26.12 21.78
CA LYS A 504 40.78 -26.21 23.19
C LYS A 504 40.52 -27.66 23.62
N ALA A 505 39.82 -28.44 22.79
CA ALA A 505 39.48 -29.82 23.09
C ALA A 505 40.73 -30.72 23.19
N ASN A 506 41.73 -30.51 22.33
CA ASN A 506 43.02 -31.19 22.41
C ASN A 506 43.80 -30.80 23.68
N TYR A 507 43.82 -29.52 24.05
CA TYR A 507 44.43 -29.06 25.31
C TYR A 507 43.78 -29.70 26.55
N LEU A 508 42.45 -29.75 26.57
CA LEU A 508 41.65 -30.35 27.65
C LEU A 508 41.57 -31.89 27.59
N LYS A 509 42.02 -32.50 26.49
CA LYS A 509 41.86 -33.93 26.16
C LYS A 509 40.40 -34.40 26.12
N ASP A 510 39.50 -33.54 25.67
CA ASP A 510 38.08 -33.82 25.55
C ASP A 510 37.78 -34.61 24.26
N ALA A 511 37.80 -35.93 24.40
CA ALA A 511 37.50 -36.85 23.29
C ALA A 511 36.07 -36.72 22.76
N GLN A 512 35.09 -36.34 23.60
CA GLN A 512 33.69 -36.21 23.17
C GLN A 512 33.50 -34.96 22.30
N GLU A 513 34.14 -33.84 22.66
CA GLU A 513 34.11 -32.63 21.86
C GLU A 513 34.84 -32.84 20.50
N ILE A 514 35.97 -33.56 20.49
CA ILE A 514 36.68 -33.95 19.25
C ILE A 514 35.82 -34.85 18.35
N GLU A 515 35.07 -35.79 18.91
CA GLU A 515 34.13 -36.63 18.15
C GLU A 515 33.01 -35.79 17.51
N LYS A 516 32.43 -34.83 18.26
CA LYS A 516 31.41 -33.90 17.73
C LYS A 516 31.98 -33.02 16.61
N ILE A 517 33.19 -32.48 16.76
CA ILE A 517 33.88 -31.69 15.72
C ILE A 517 34.04 -32.52 14.43
N ASN A 518 34.55 -33.75 14.55
CA ASN A 518 34.68 -34.67 13.41
C ASN A 518 33.32 -34.97 12.74
N LYS A 519 32.26 -35.16 13.52
CA LYS A 519 30.91 -35.38 12.98
C LYS A 519 30.40 -34.17 12.20
N ILE A 520 30.65 -32.94 12.68
CA ILE A 520 30.27 -31.72 11.97
C ILE A 520 31.01 -31.60 10.63
N THR A 521 32.32 -31.86 10.59
CA THR A 521 33.08 -31.85 9.32
C THR A 521 32.62 -32.95 8.37
N ASP A 522 32.41 -34.19 8.87
CA ASP A 522 31.94 -35.30 8.04
C ASP A 522 30.56 -35.00 7.43
N ASN A 523 29.64 -34.40 8.19
CA ASN A 523 28.32 -33.97 7.70
C ASN A 523 28.42 -32.89 6.61
N ILE A 524 29.23 -31.84 6.84
CA ILE A 524 29.38 -30.73 5.89
C ILE A 524 30.05 -31.21 4.59
N GLU A 525 31.09 -32.03 4.67
CA GLU A 525 31.75 -32.57 3.47
C GLU A 525 30.85 -33.57 2.72
N ALA A 526 30.13 -34.47 3.43
CA ALA A 526 29.17 -35.37 2.78
C ALA A 526 28.08 -34.58 2.03
N PHE A 527 27.59 -33.49 2.62
CA PHE A 527 26.66 -32.58 1.95
C PHE A 527 27.28 -31.91 0.73
N ALA A 528 28.49 -31.33 0.87
CA ALA A 528 29.17 -30.59 -0.18
C ALA A 528 29.42 -31.46 -1.43
N ASN A 529 29.93 -32.67 -1.24
CA ASN A 529 30.16 -33.65 -2.30
C ASN A 529 28.83 -34.02 -2.99
N LYS A 530 27.78 -34.33 -2.22
CA LYS A 530 26.47 -34.75 -2.73
C LYS A 530 25.73 -33.65 -3.49
N HIS A 531 25.80 -32.40 -3.02
CA HIS A 531 24.93 -31.31 -3.48
C HIS A 531 25.61 -30.26 -4.36
N PHE A 532 26.92 -30.04 -4.26
CA PHE A 532 27.64 -29.01 -5.03
C PHE A 532 28.77 -29.55 -5.92
N ASN A 533 29.03 -30.86 -5.91
CA ASN A 533 30.09 -31.52 -6.67
C ASN A 533 31.46 -30.82 -6.53
N VAL A 534 31.73 -30.27 -5.33
CA VAL A 534 33.10 -29.90 -4.96
C VAL A 534 33.89 -31.20 -4.87
N GLY A 535 35.01 -31.26 -5.60
CA GLY A 535 35.84 -32.46 -5.64
C GLY A 535 36.42 -32.85 -4.28
N GLY A 536 36.98 -34.06 -4.21
CA GLY A 536 37.51 -34.64 -2.97
C GLY A 536 38.39 -33.66 -2.18
N ASN A 537 38.06 -33.49 -0.90
CA ASN A 537 38.63 -32.43 -0.09
C ASN A 537 40.12 -32.68 0.21
N LYS A 538 40.98 -31.77 -0.27
CA LYS A 538 42.44 -31.85 -0.10
C LYS A 538 42.94 -31.75 1.35
N TYR A 539 42.08 -31.33 2.29
CA TYR A 539 42.38 -31.23 3.72
C TYR A 539 42.00 -32.50 4.49
N ASN A 540 41.43 -33.53 3.86
CA ASN A 540 41.18 -34.82 4.50
C ASN A 540 42.51 -35.56 4.66
N ASN A 541 42.94 -35.80 5.91
CA ASN A 541 44.26 -36.33 6.20
C ASN A 541 44.16 -37.70 6.91
N SER A 542 44.56 -38.76 6.22
CA SER A 542 44.54 -40.12 6.73
C SER A 542 45.73 -40.42 7.64
N GLY A 543 45.78 -39.77 8.81
CA GLY A 543 46.75 -40.07 9.87
C GLY A 543 47.28 -38.86 10.66
N ASN A 544 46.41 -38.02 11.21
CA ASN A 544 46.83 -36.91 12.07
C ASN A 544 46.87 -37.31 13.56
N ALA A 545 47.85 -36.81 14.32
CA ALA A 545 48.05 -37.15 15.73
C ALA A 545 47.01 -36.51 16.69
N ASN A 546 46.27 -35.51 16.20
CA ASN A 546 45.36 -34.65 16.97
C ASN A 546 43.88 -35.07 16.93
N GLY A 547 43.57 -36.33 16.59
CA GLY A 547 42.22 -36.92 16.62
C GLY A 547 41.21 -36.42 15.57
N SER A 548 41.48 -35.30 14.90
CA SER A 548 40.68 -34.80 13.77
C SER A 548 41.05 -35.49 12.45
N LYS A 549 40.04 -35.89 11.67
CA LYS A 549 40.19 -36.37 10.28
C LYS A 549 40.49 -35.22 9.30
N PHE A 550 40.06 -34.02 9.64
CA PHE A 550 40.19 -32.81 8.83
C PHE A 550 41.41 -32.00 9.27
N ASN A 551 42.26 -31.58 8.33
CA ASN A 551 43.40 -30.72 8.61
C ASN A 551 42.99 -29.24 8.63
N PHE A 552 42.55 -28.79 9.80
CA PHE A 552 42.18 -27.40 10.05
C PHE A 552 43.35 -26.42 9.92
N ASP A 553 44.59 -26.85 10.16
CA ASP A 553 45.75 -25.95 10.11
C ASP A 553 46.11 -25.60 8.66
N ASP A 554 46.16 -26.60 7.77
CA ASP A 554 46.30 -26.37 6.32
C ASP A 554 45.12 -25.55 5.78
N PHE A 555 43.88 -25.86 6.18
CA PHE A 555 42.69 -25.12 5.76
C PHE A 555 42.76 -23.63 6.15
N VAL A 556 43.09 -23.34 7.41
CA VAL A 556 43.21 -21.96 7.91
C VAL A 556 44.39 -21.26 7.24
N SER A 557 45.52 -21.93 7.06
CA SER A 557 46.70 -21.37 6.38
C SER A 557 46.37 -20.96 4.94
N ASP A 558 45.75 -21.87 4.17
CA ASP A 558 45.36 -21.62 2.78
C ASP A 558 44.33 -20.49 2.67
N LYS A 559 43.27 -20.51 3.50
CA LYS A 559 42.25 -19.45 3.47
C LYS A 559 42.75 -18.10 3.95
N THR A 560 43.65 -18.07 4.92
CA THR A 560 44.35 -16.84 5.33
C THR A 560 45.22 -16.31 4.19
N THR A 561 45.92 -17.19 3.47
CA THR A 561 46.78 -16.82 2.33
C THR A 561 45.95 -16.29 1.15
N GLU A 562 44.85 -16.96 0.79
CA GLU A 562 43.88 -16.49 -0.22
C GLU A 562 43.34 -15.09 0.14
N ALA A 563 42.91 -14.89 1.40
CA ALA A 563 42.37 -13.61 1.87
C ALA A 563 43.43 -12.49 1.87
N LYS A 564 44.66 -12.76 2.36
CA LYS A 564 45.78 -11.82 2.26
C LYS A 564 46.04 -11.44 0.79
N SER A 565 46.05 -12.41 -0.13
CA SER A 565 46.28 -12.16 -1.56
C SER A 565 45.22 -11.23 -2.16
N LYS A 566 43.93 -11.51 -1.93
CA LYS A 566 42.82 -10.66 -2.43
C LYS A 566 42.90 -9.23 -1.91
N ILE A 567 43.13 -9.03 -0.62
CA ILE A 567 43.23 -7.68 -0.03
C ILE A 567 44.44 -6.95 -0.62
N LYS A 568 45.61 -7.59 -0.71
CA LYS A 568 46.81 -6.99 -1.32
C LYS A 568 46.60 -6.61 -2.77
N GLU A 569 45.88 -7.42 -3.56
CA GLU A 569 45.61 -7.10 -4.96
C GLU A 569 44.85 -5.77 -5.10
N LEU A 570 43.91 -5.50 -4.19
CA LEU A 570 43.24 -4.20 -4.11
C LEU A 570 44.15 -3.09 -3.57
N LEU A 571 44.83 -3.31 -2.44
CA LEU A 571 45.70 -2.29 -1.83
C LEU A 571 46.79 -1.83 -2.80
N ASN A 572 47.37 -2.75 -3.59
CA ASN A 572 48.38 -2.43 -4.60
C ASN A 572 47.87 -1.63 -5.80
N LYS A 573 46.55 -1.64 -6.06
CA LYS A 573 45.90 -0.83 -7.11
C LYS A 573 45.52 0.57 -6.61
N ASP A 574 45.70 0.87 -5.32
CA ASP A 574 45.30 2.11 -4.69
C ASP A 574 46.50 2.86 -4.08
N ASP A 575 46.85 4.00 -4.68
CA ASP A 575 48.00 4.82 -4.25
C ASP A 575 47.94 5.34 -2.81
N GLU A 576 46.78 5.45 -2.18
CA GLU A 576 46.62 5.90 -0.79
C GLU A 576 46.61 4.73 0.21
N LEU A 577 46.44 3.49 -0.28
CA LEU A 577 46.34 2.29 0.55
C LEU A 577 47.47 1.27 0.34
N LYS A 578 48.28 1.37 -0.72
CA LYS A 578 49.41 0.47 -1.02
C LYS A 578 50.41 0.32 0.14
N ASP A 579 50.58 1.36 0.97
CA ASP A 579 51.45 1.32 2.15
C ASP A 579 50.96 0.35 3.24
N PHE A 580 49.71 -0.14 3.14
CA PHE A 580 49.18 -1.20 3.99
C PHE A 580 49.47 -2.61 3.46
N THR A 581 49.86 -2.79 2.20
CA THR A 581 50.22 -4.11 1.63
C THR A 581 51.33 -4.76 2.46
N ALA A 582 52.40 -4.01 2.76
CA ALA A 582 53.53 -4.50 3.54
C ALA A 582 53.13 -4.93 4.98
N LYS A 583 52.09 -4.31 5.55
CA LYS A 583 51.59 -4.64 6.90
C LYS A 583 50.78 -5.93 6.94
N LEU A 584 50.22 -6.38 5.81
CA LEU A 584 49.57 -7.70 5.73
C LEU A 584 50.58 -8.86 5.71
N ASP A 585 51.83 -8.60 5.33
CA ASP A 585 52.93 -9.56 5.35
C ASP A 585 53.77 -9.55 6.63
N ASP A 586 53.49 -8.63 7.55
CA ASP A 586 54.11 -8.64 8.87
C ASP A 586 53.66 -9.91 9.62
N GLU A 587 54.63 -10.66 10.15
CA GLU A 587 54.38 -11.81 11.03
C GLU A 587 53.69 -11.38 12.34
N ASN A 588 53.79 -10.09 12.69
CA ASN A 588 53.15 -9.46 13.85
C ASN A 588 51.85 -8.73 13.51
N LEU A 589 51.19 -9.03 12.37
CA LEU A 589 49.90 -8.44 12.01
C LEU A 589 48.88 -8.65 13.14
N ASP A 590 48.55 -7.58 13.87
CA ASP A 590 47.62 -7.63 14.99
C ASP A 590 46.20 -7.16 14.61
N ALA A 591 45.23 -7.49 15.45
CA ALA A 591 43.81 -7.16 15.23
C ALA A 591 43.53 -5.64 15.15
N ASN A 592 44.28 -4.78 15.84
CA ASN A 592 44.13 -3.32 15.72
C ASN A 592 44.73 -2.81 14.40
N THR A 593 45.88 -3.35 13.98
CA THR A 593 46.46 -3.05 12.66
C THR A 593 45.49 -3.45 11.55
N LEU A 594 44.93 -4.66 11.59
CA LEU A 594 43.93 -5.10 10.62
C LEU A 594 42.66 -4.25 10.65
N LYS A 595 42.13 -3.93 11.84
CA LYS A 595 40.96 -3.04 12.03
C LYS A 595 41.21 -1.63 11.48
N ASN A 596 42.43 -1.11 11.60
CA ASN A 596 42.80 0.19 11.03
C ASN A 596 42.86 0.14 9.49
N ILE A 597 43.33 -0.96 8.89
CA ILE A 597 43.29 -1.18 7.44
C ILE A 597 41.83 -1.25 6.98
N LYS A 598 41.02 -2.13 7.60
CA LYS A 598 39.58 -2.29 7.31
C LYS A 598 38.81 -0.97 7.42
N ARG A 599 39.08 -0.17 8.46
CA ARG A 599 38.48 1.16 8.64
C ARG A 599 38.89 2.14 7.52
N LYS A 600 40.17 2.18 7.14
CA LYS A 600 40.61 3.07 6.05
C LYS A 600 40.05 2.64 4.69
N PHE A 601 39.98 1.33 4.43
CA PHE A 601 39.30 0.77 3.27
C PHE A 601 37.82 1.19 3.23
N ALA A 602 37.05 0.92 4.29
CA ALA A 602 35.64 1.28 4.38
C ALA A 602 35.41 2.80 4.28
N VAL A 603 36.28 3.63 4.87
CA VAL A 603 36.22 5.09 4.76
C VAL A 603 36.52 5.58 3.34
N LYS A 604 37.29 4.85 2.53
CA LYS A 604 37.61 5.25 1.15
C LYS A 604 36.57 4.75 0.14
N TYR A 605 36.25 3.46 0.21
CA TYR A 605 35.30 2.79 -0.68
C TYR A 605 33.84 2.83 -0.18
N HIS A 606 33.50 3.80 0.66
CA HIS A 606 32.11 3.99 1.11
C HIS A 606 31.22 4.39 -0.08
N PRO A 607 30.08 3.72 -0.32
CA PRO A 607 29.19 4.04 -1.44
C PRO A 607 28.82 5.53 -1.52
N ASP A 608 28.60 6.19 -0.38
CA ASP A 608 28.27 7.63 -0.29
C ASP A 608 29.40 8.58 -0.75
N LYS A 609 30.64 8.10 -0.88
CA LYS A 609 31.77 8.89 -1.40
C LYS A 609 31.94 8.75 -2.91
N ALA A 610 31.17 7.89 -3.55
CA ALA A 610 31.18 7.78 -5.00
C ALA A 610 30.61 9.06 -5.64
N LYS A 611 31.29 9.53 -6.68
CA LYS A 611 30.91 10.75 -7.44
C LYS A 611 29.73 10.52 -8.38
N ASP A 612 29.48 9.25 -8.73
CA ASP A 612 28.45 8.81 -9.65
C ASP A 612 28.05 7.36 -9.36
N ASP A 613 26.96 6.92 -9.99
CA ASP A 613 26.37 5.59 -9.81
C ASP A 613 27.28 4.44 -10.29
N ALA A 614 28.15 4.67 -11.27
CA ALA A 614 29.07 3.64 -11.77
C ALA A 614 30.22 3.43 -10.77
N GLN A 615 30.76 4.51 -10.21
CA GLN A 615 31.71 4.45 -9.10
C GLN A 615 31.07 3.85 -7.85
N ARG A 616 29.78 4.12 -7.58
CA ARG A 616 29.05 3.51 -6.46
C ARG A 616 28.90 2.00 -6.62
N ALA A 617 28.53 1.53 -7.81
CA ALA A 617 28.43 0.11 -8.12
C ALA A 617 29.80 -0.60 -7.99
N GLU A 618 30.87 0.02 -8.48
CA GLU A 618 32.22 -0.51 -8.34
C GLU A 618 32.69 -0.52 -6.87
N TYR A 619 32.35 0.49 -6.07
CA TYR A 619 32.64 0.52 -4.63
C TYR A 619 31.89 -0.58 -3.88
N ILE A 620 30.60 -0.82 -4.18
CA ILE A 620 29.83 -1.93 -3.60
C ILE A 620 30.44 -3.28 -3.99
N ARG A 621 30.83 -3.48 -5.25
CA ARG A 621 31.49 -4.71 -5.72
C ARG A 621 32.81 -4.94 -4.99
N ILE A 622 33.67 -3.91 -4.92
CA ILE A 622 34.92 -3.90 -4.17
C ILE A 622 34.69 -4.26 -2.70
N PHE A 623 33.66 -3.69 -2.08
CA PHE A 623 33.31 -3.98 -0.69
C PHE A 623 32.93 -5.45 -0.52
N GLN A 624 32.03 -5.99 -1.35
CA GLN A 624 31.60 -7.39 -1.29
C GLN A 624 32.77 -8.38 -1.53
N ASP A 625 33.61 -8.13 -2.53
CA ASP A 625 34.75 -8.99 -2.88
C ASP A 625 35.83 -9.04 -1.79
N VAL A 626 36.09 -7.93 -1.10
CA VAL A 626 37.23 -7.78 -0.18
C VAL A 626 36.82 -7.84 1.29
N TYR A 627 35.59 -7.44 1.67
CA TYR A 627 35.11 -7.48 3.06
C TYR A 627 35.10 -8.90 3.64
N SER A 628 34.65 -9.89 2.85
CA SER A 628 34.73 -11.31 3.20
C SER A 628 36.16 -11.79 3.48
N SER A 629 37.15 -11.21 2.78
CA SER A 629 38.57 -11.50 3.02
C SER A 629 39.07 -10.85 4.33
N PHE A 630 38.58 -9.65 4.67
CA PHE A 630 38.88 -9.04 5.97
C PHE A 630 38.31 -9.85 7.14
N GLU A 631 37.09 -10.40 7.04
CA GLU A 631 36.53 -11.29 8.07
C GLU A 631 37.37 -12.56 8.27
N ILE A 632 37.83 -13.17 7.18
CA ILE A 632 38.72 -14.35 7.24
C ILE A 632 40.02 -14.02 7.97
N LEU A 633 40.62 -12.86 7.69
CA LEU A 633 41.81 -12.42 8.42
C LEU A 633 41.51 -12.12 9.90
N GLU A 634 40.40 -11.44 10.22
CA GLU A 634 40.00 -11.16 11.61
C GLU A 634 39.80 -12.46 12.40
N LYS A 635 39.18 -13.49 11.82
CA LYS A 635 39.07 -14.81 12.44
C LYS A 635 40.41 -15.54 12.56
N SER A 636 41.33 -15.39 11.61
CA SER A 636 42.66 -16.03 11.68
C SER A 636 43.56 -15.48 12.79
N LEU A 637 43.38 -14.20 13.16
CA LEU A 637 44.17 -13.51 14.18
C LEU A 637 43.64 -13.72 15.61
N ASN A 638 42.40 -14.18 15.77
CA ASN A 638 41.78 -14.47 17.07
C ASN A 638 42.03 -15.92 17.55
N LYS A 639 43.15 -16.53 17.14
CA LYS A 639 43.56 -17.90 17.51
C LYS A 639 44.32 -17.96 18.84
#